data_AF-A0A1V5USA4-F1
#
_entry.id   AF-A0A1V5USA4-F1
#
_cell.length_a   1.000
_cell.length_b   1.000
_cell.length_c   1.000
_cell.angle_alpha   90.00
_cell.angle_beta   90.00
_cell.angle_gamma   90.00
#
_symmetry.space_group_name_H-M   'P 1'
#
loop_
_entity.id
_entity.type
_entity.pdbx_description
1 polymer ?
#
loop_
_entity_poly.entity_id
_entity_poly.type
_entity_poly.pdbx_seq_one_letter_code
_entity_poly.pdbx_strand_id
1 'polypeptide(L)'
;MTIFQQMEGRRSERYCVRPSIIIGLGGTGTEICLKLKKLINEKAGGDFALVKFLIFDTDVMDIMGVKTNAVNETVAHNQIKSTFTPNEFYHLTVRDVEGIIKNAEKHPHIFSWFPKNLELKDISNGANQIRTIGRLALYWNISQVIDAINRVKKEVSSIKNKTAASERGYDVQDGLSVYIMTSLCGGSGSGMFLDMGYITQNFIENCEVNACCVMPSVFQIEQQSSIDANAYAALKELDHLMSSQSFHLNLGPQYEPKTFKTRPFDRCYLIDSWTESSLHIESAAGLNEVAATVAFYDFMSVAGKRHRSVIDNVKYKLGNKICEKASAYSSFGLSSVFFDGARVKNSCAAILAEEFSSKFIKPCDKKTVKNNVTEFIRLNKLNEEVTDDVITYMRFDGRAPIKIIKNPADFDSVSTDKMLPEIQKWYSETKNVYMPEKYKLMDRNLENLTASVIRSLDKEIENILAERNFGAGYAEQYLSSLSIALKAYSDMLSSEAQKIRDQKKQLMIAIKVNKLTELMGSFFSYLIYRSKITETRDDLIYEMAKEINFDIEIYIRELAVAFYGRVCSRIDEIADKKVLQIKNFLISCEKEFETRAFKLLNPRAEAAAITEKQIKSGAADIKKIYEKYCPQNIDEVISRFLAEISGPVNSWNLSKKEELMSQLFDYCRSFFSPIDELSIMRLITEDGSAPDVIDDLMRSAAPLWSYSTVEMPSGTQIDEIAVVSITEECRGEFVKYLRDQNKAVFNPSIDNHRISVMRFRHALPLFALPAVKRDLKPAYEMFKTGASPNTPQKPLHIDEKYLDLPDVILS
;
A
#
# COMPACT_ATOMS: atom_id res chain seq x y z
N MET A 1 -18.63 -3.42 8.74
CA MET A 1 -18.26 -2.00 8.67
C MET A 1 -17.46 -1.79 7.41
N THR A 2 -18.04 -1.11 6.43
CA THR A 2 -17.37 -0.80 5.16
C THR A 2 -16.22 0.18 5.41
N ILE A 3 -15.15 0.06 4.61
CA ILE A 3 -13.92 0.89 4.64
C ILE A 3 -14.21 2.41 4.69
N PHE A 4 -15.42 2.84 4.30
CA PHE A 4 -15.88 4.22 4.38
C PHE A 4 -16.08 4.77 5.81
N GLN A 5 -16.43 3.94 6.80
CA GLN A 5 -16.68 4.44 8.17
C GLN A 5 -15.40 4.66 9.00
N GLN A 6 -14.26 4.06 8.61
CA GLN A 6 -12.98 4.34 9.26
C GLN A 6 -12.33 5.67 8.84
N MET A 7 -12.90 6.36 7.84
CA MET A 7 -12.42 7.69 7.42
C MET A 7 -13.09 8.86 8.17
N GLU A 8 -14.10 8.61 9.02
CA GLU A 8 -14.79 9.66 9.79
C GLU A 8 -13.91 10.35 10.87
N GLY A 9 -12.69 9.83 11.12
CA GLY A 9 -11.71 10.43 12.03
C GLY A 9 -10.78 11.48 11.42
N ARG A 10 -10.70 11.60 10.08
CA ARG A 10 -10.03 12.75 9.45
C ARG A 10 -11.03 13.89 9.48
N ARG A 11 -10.91 14.80 10.46
CA ARG A 11 -11.53 16.14 10.39
C ARG A 11 -11.36 16.58 8.94
N SER A 12 -12.44 16.74 8.20
CA SER A 12 -12.38 17.13 6.80
C SER A 12 -11.96 18.59 6.72
N GLU A 13 -11.19 18.97 5.71
CA GLU A 13 -11.10 20.39 5.38
C GLU A 13 -12.55 20.86 5.19
N ARG A 14 -12.95 21.94 5.89
CA ARG A 14 -14.19 22.62 5.53
C ARG A 14 -13.94 23.24 4.16
N TYR A 15 -14.15 22.45 3.11
CA TYR A 15 -14.00 22.89 1.74
C TYR A 15 -14.99 24.03 1.50
N CYS A 16 -14.48 25.12 0.96
CA CYS A 16 -15.28 26.24 0.54
C CYS A 16 -15.53 26.10 -0.96
N VAL A 17 -16.79 26.00 -1.35
CA VAL A 17 -17.18 25.56 -2.70
C VAL A 17 -17.94 26.66 -3.40
N ARG A 18 -17.43 27.09 -4.54
CA ARG A 18 -18.18 27.90 -5.50
C ARG A 18 -18.80 26.97 -6.56
N PRO A 19 -20.14 26.94 -6.71
CA PRO A 19 -20.79 26.17 -7.76
C PRO A 19 -20.13 26.42 -9.11
N SER A 20 -19.78 25.35 -9.84
CA SER A 20 -18.94 25.48 -11.04
C SER A 20 -19.35 24.54 -12.18
N ILE A 21 -19.18 25.01 -13.42
CA ILE A 21 -19.29 24.19 -14.64
C ILE A 21 -17.91 24.16 -15.29
N ILE A 22 -17.38 22.97 -15.54
CA ILE A 22 -16.07 22.78 -16.18
C ILE A 22 -16.31 22.30 -17.61
N ILE A 23 -15.89 23.11 -18.58
CA ILE A 23 -16.03 22.85 -20.00
C ILE A 23 -14.65 22.49 -20.57
N GLY A 24 -14.46 21.24 -21.00
CA GLY A 24 -13.27 20.80 -21.71
C GLY A 24 -13.47 20.88 -23.22
N LEU A 25 -12.59 21.58 -23.93
CA LEU A 25 -12.65 21.70 -25.40
C LEU A 25 -11.44 21.03 -26.06
N GLY A 26 -11.71 20.07 -26.94
CA GLY A 26 -10.69 19.26 -27.61
C GLY A 26 -9.85 18.40 -26.64
N GLY A 27 -8.86 17.68 -27.18
CA GLY A 27 -8.09 16.69 -26.43
C GLY A 27 -7.43 17.22 -25.15
N THR A 28 -6.81 18.40 -25.18
CA THR A 28 -6.20 19.02 -24.00
C THR A 28 -7.22 19.35 -22.92
N GLY A 29 -8.36 19.94 -23.31
CA GLY A 29 -9.45 20.24 -22.37
C GLY A 29 -10.03 18.98 -21.75
N THR A 30 -10.23 17.93 -22.56
CA THR A 30 -10.65 16.60 -22.11
C THR A 30 -9.72 16.03 -21.04
N GLU A 31 -8.40 16.10 -21.24
CA GLU A 31 -7.41 15.56 -20.30
C GLU A 31 -7.38 16.34 -18.97
N ILE A 32 -7.41 17.68 -19.03
CA ILE A 32 -7.48 18.53 -17.83
C ILE A 32 -8.74 18.20 -17.01
N CYS A 33 -9.90 18.10 -17.67
CA CYS A 33 -11.15 17.75 -17.02
C CYS A 33 -11.11 16.35 -16.40
N LEU A 34 -10.45 15.38 -17.05
CA LEU A 34 -10.31 14.02 -16.51
C LEU A 34 -9.51 14.04 -15.20
N LYS A 35 -8.37 14.72 -15.19
CA LYS A 35 -7.51 14.87 -14.00
C LYS A 35 -8.26 15.59 -12.88
N LEU A 36 -8.98 16.66 -13.22
CA LEU A 36 -9.80 17.39 -12.25
C LEU A 36 -10.93 16.53 -11.66
N LYS A 37 -11.64 15.77 -12.49
CA LYS A 37 -12.73 14.89 -12.02
C LYS A 37 -12.22 13.81 -11.07
N LYS A 38 -11.05 13.22 -11.35
CA LYS A 38 -10.39 12.27 -10.44
C LYS A 38 -10.03 12.93 -9.10
N LEU A 39 -9.41 14.10 -9.14
CA LEU A 39 -9.05 14.86 -7.94
C LEU A 39 -10.29 15.18 -7.08
N ILE A 40 -11.40 15.62 -7.69
CA ILE A 40 -12.66 15.85 -6.97
C ILE A 40 -13.18 14.54 -6.36
N ASN A 41 -13.19 13.45 -7.12
CA ASN A 41 -13.67 12.15 -6.61
C ASN A 41 -12.84 11.66 -5.42
N GLU A 42 -11.52 11.85 -5.45
CA GLU A 42 -10.60 11.50 -4.36
C GLU A 42 -10.84 12.36 -3.10
N LYS A 43 -11.12 13.66 -3.27
CA LYS A 43 -11.22 14.62 -2.17
C LYS A 43 -12.62 14.78 -1.58
N ALA A 44 -13.66 14.62 -2.40
CA ALA A 44 -15.06 14.93 -2.06
C ALA A 44 -16.02 13.73 -2.22
N GLY A 45 -15.52 12.60 -2.73
CA GLY A 45 -16.32 11.45 -3.16
C GLY A 45 -16.88 11.61 -4.58
N GLY A 46 -17.45 10.53 -5.13
CA GLY A 46 -17.99 10.51 -6.49
C GLY A 46 -19.22 11.42 -6.67
N ASP A 47 -19.35 11.99 -7.88
CA ASP A 47 -20.48 12.80 -8.37
C ASP A 47 -20.86 13.99 -7.46
N PHE A 48 -19.90 14.89 -7.25
CA PHE A 48 -20.11 16.10 -6.46
C PHE A 48 -21.06 17.09 -7.15
N ALA A 49 -22.29 17.19 -6.65
CA ALA A 49 -23.42 17.85 -7.33
C ALA A 49 -23.25 19.34 -7.66
N LEU A 50 -22.32 20.05 -7.01
CA LEU A 50 -22.06 21.48 -7.25
C LEU A 50 -21.00 21.73 -8.33
N VAL A 51 -20.41 20.67 -8.91
CA VAL A 51 -19.45 20.78 -10.01
C VAL A 51 -19.85 19.81 -11.12
N LYS A 52 -20.12 20.33 -12.32
CA LYS A 52 -20.50 19.50 -13.47
C LYS A 52 -19.57 19.70 -14.65
N PHE A 53 -19.35 18.62 -15.39
CA PHE A 53 -18.43 18.58 -16.53
C PHE A 53 -19.20 18.54 -17.85
N LEU A 54 -18.68 19.24 -18.85
CA LEU A 54 -19.09 19.16 -20.25
C LEU A 54 -17.84 19.10 -21.12
N ILE A 55 -17.72 18.07 -21.94
CA ILE A 55 -16.58 17.84 -22.81
C ILE A 55 -17.07 17.88 -24.24
N PHE A 56 -16.48 18.74 -25.05
CA PHE A 56 -16.80 18.90 -26.46
C PHE A 56 -15.55 18.64 -27.29
N ASP A 57 -15.57 17.55 -28.06
CA ASP A 57 -14.43 17.13 -28.89
C ASP A 57 -14.91 16.62 -30.25
N THR A 58 -14.11 16.88 -31.29
CA THR A 58 -14.36 16.39 -32.65
C THR A 58 -13.68 15.06 -32.93
N ASP A 59 -12.79 14.63 -32.03
CA ASP A 59 -12.12 13.34 -32.15
C ASP A 59 -12.86 12.26 -31.34
N VAL A 60 -12.85 11.04 -31.86
CA VAL A 60 -13.30 9.87 -31.13
C VAL A 60 -12.14 9.45 -30.25
N MET A 61 -12.14 9.91 -29.00
CA MET A 61 -11.63 9.01 -27.97
C MET A 61 -12.61 7.84 -27.96
N ASP A 62 -12.17 6.61 -28.20
CA ASP A 62 -13.02 5.41 -28.22
C ASP A 62 -13.86 5.33 -26.93
N ILE A 63 -15.02 5.97 -26.87
CA ILE A 63 -15.90 6.02 -25.70
C ILE A 63 -17.04 5.00 -25.88
N MET A 64 -17.20 4.47 -27.09
CA MET A 64 -18.26 3.54 -27.47
C MET A 64 -17.73 2.20 -27.97
N GLY A 65 -17.02 1.44 -27.12
CA GLY A 65 -16.97 -0.03 -27.19
C GLY A 65 -16.56 -0.73 -28.51
N VAL A 66 -16.03 -0.04 -29.52
CA VAL A 66 -15.56 -0.67 -30.75
C VAL A 66 -14.06 -0.92 -30.63
N LYS A 67 -13.67 -2.19 -30.73
CA LYS A 67 -12.26 -2.61 -30.69
C LYS A 67 -11.57 -2.15 -31.98
N THR A 68 -10.61 -1.24 -31.87
CA THR A 68 -9.59 -1.06 -32.91
C THR A 68 -8.31 -1.77 -32.46
N ASN A 69 -7.80 -2.67 -33.30
CA ASN A 69 -6.62 -3.50 -33.00
C ASN A 69 -5.33 -2.71 -33.24
N ALA A 70 -4.98 -1.79 -32.34
CA ALA A 70 -3.66 -1.15 -32.32
C ALA A 70 -2.95 -1.47 -30.98
N VAL A 71 -1.88 -2.24 -31.08
CA VAL A 71 -1.18 -2.91 -29.95
C VAL A 71 -0.36 -1.95 -29.06
N ASN A 72 -0.52 -0.63 -29.20
CA ASN A 72 0.23 0.38 -28.45
C ASN A 72 -0.65 1.48 -27.80
N GLU A 73 -1.90 1.18 -27.44
CA GLU A 73 -2.71 2.13 -26.66
C GLU A 73 -2.33 2.12 -25.17
N THR A 74 -1.89 3.29 -24.70
CA THR A 74 -1.51 3.55 -23.31
C THR A 74 -2.69 3.41 -22.34
N VAL A 75 -2.40 3.02 -21.09
CA VAL A 75 -3.32 2.89 -19.94
C VAL A 75 -4.30 4.07 -19.77
N ALA A 76 -3.95 5.26 -20.27
CA ALA A 76 -4.79 6.46 -20.27
C ALA A 76 -6.12 6.30 -21.05
N HIS A 77 -6.12 5.60 -22.19
CA HIS A 77 -7.31 5.44 -23.06
C HIS A 77 -8.41 4.61 -22.39
N ASN A 78 -8.03 3.61 -21.57
CA ASN A 78 -8.99 2.80 -20.82
C ASN A 78 -9.60 3.51 -19.59
N GLN A 79 -8.95 4.55 -19.07
CA GLN A 79 -9.44 5.31 -17.90
C GLN A 79 -10.47 6.39 -18.27
N ILE A 80 -10.40 6.93 -19.49
CA ILE A 80 -11.39 7.90 -20.01
C ILE A 80 -12.76 7.22 -20.16
N LYS A 81 -12.78 5.98 -20.67
CA LYS A 81 -13.97 5.12 -20.87
C LYS A 81 -14.81 4.89 -19.60
N SER A 82 -14.22 4.96 -18.40
CA SER A 82 -14.90 4.67 -17.13
C SER A 82 -15.23 5.91 -16.28
N THR A 83 -14.67 7.09 -16.61
CA THR A 83 -14.73 8.26 -15.74
C THR A 83 -15.81 9.28 -16.15
N PHE A 84 -16.04 9.52 -17.44
CA PHE A 84 -17.11 10.40 -17.92
C PHE A 84 -18.35 9.61 -18.32
N THR A 85 -19.52 10.17 -17.99
CA THR A 85 -20.81 9.64 -18.39
C THR A 85 -21.19 10.11 -19.80
N PRO A 86 -22.14 9.44 -20.48
CA PRO A 86 -22.63 9.89 -21.80
C PRO A 86 -23.21 11.31 -21.82
N ASN A 87 -23.64 11.83 -20.66
CA ASN A 87 -24.14 13.21 -20.52
C ASN A 87 -23.02 14.21 -20.17
N GLU A 88 -21.77 13.79 -20.10
CA GLU A 88 -20.63 14.68 -19.89
C GLU A 88 -19.77 14.81 -21.14
N PHE A 89 -19.71 13.79 -22.01
CA PHE A 89 -18.91 13.82 -23.23
C PHE A 89 -19.78 13.90 -24.49
N TYR A 90 -19.51 14.91 -25.31
CA TYR A 90 -20.24 15.22 -26.53
C TYR A 90 -19.28 15.20 -27.72
N HIS A 91 -19.41 14.18 -28.55
CA HIS A 91 -18.64 14.03 -29.77
C HIS A 91 -19.27 14.86 -30.90
N LEU A 92 -18.61 15.95 -31.28
CA LEU A 92 -19.10 16.93 -32.25
C LEU A 92 -18.76 16.49 -33.68
N THR A 93 -19.67 15.73 -34.28
CA THR A 93 -19.51 15.26 -35.67
C THR A 93 -20.16 16.18 -36.68
N VAL A 94 -19.61 16.21 -37.89
CA VAL A 94 -20.25 16.80 -39.07
C VAL A 94 -20.23 15.77 -40.18
N ARG A 95 -21.41 15.42 -40.71
CA ARG A 95 -21.60 14.43 -41.76
C ARG A 95 -22.30 15.07 -42.95
N ASP A 96 -22.18 14.45 -44.11
CA ASP A 96 -22.76 14.96 -45.37
C ASP A 96 -22.26 16.37 -45.70
N VAL A 97 -20.95 16.58 -45.53
CA VAL A 97 -20.32 17.87 -45.80
C VAL A 97 -20.60 18.40 -47.21
N GLU A 98 -20.67 17.52 -48.21
CA GLU A 98 -21.01 17.89 -49.58
C GLU A 98 -22.44 18.47 -49.66
N GLY A 99 -23.40 17.88 -48.96
CA GLY A 99 -24.76 18.41 -48.81
C GLY A 99 -24.78 19.76 -48.10
N ILE A 100 -23.97 19.94 -47.05
CA ILE A 100 -23.86 21.22 -46.31
C ILE A 100 -23.36 22.34 -47.23
N ILE A 101 -22.31 22.07 -48.01
CA ILE A 101 -21.76 23.04 -48.97
C ILE A 101 -22.78 23.36 -50.07
N LYS A 102 -23.47 22.35 -50.61
CA LYS A 102 -24.51 22.52 -51.65
C LYS A 102 -25.69 23.38 -51.20
N ASN A 103 -25.96 23.43 -49.89
CA ASN A 103 -27.05 24.19 -49.29
C ASN A 103 -26.52 25.36 -48.43
N ALA A 104 -25.35 25.91 -48.76
CA ALA A 104 -24.69 26.94 -47.96
C ALA A 104 -25.59 28.16 -47.66
N GLU A 105 -26.48 28.51 -48.59
CA GLU A 105 -27.46 29.59 -48.44
C GLU A 105 -28.46 29.37 -47.30
N LYS A 106 -28.71 28.12 -46.89
CA LYS A 106 -29.57 27.78 -45.74
C LYS A 106 -28.84 27.88 -44.41
N HIS A 107 -27.52 28.01 -44.43
CA HIS A 107 -26.67 28.09 -43.24
C HIS A 107 -25.87 29.40 -43.19
N PRO A 108 -26.50 30.59 -43.32
CA PRO A 108 -25.77 31.87 -43.37
C PRO A 108 -25.01 32.17 -42.07
N HIS A 109 -25.44 31.59 -40.95
CA HIS A 109 -24.76 31.67 -39.65
C HIS A 109 -23.41 30.94 -39.59
N ILE A 110 -23.14 30.03 -40.54
CA ILE A 110 -21.85 29.33 -40.70
C ILE A 110 -21.07 29.94 -41.86
N PHE A 111 -21.70 30.04 -43.03
CA PHE A 111 -21.02 30.47 -44.26
C PHE A 111 -20.72 31.97 -44.34
N SER A 112 -21.11 32.76 -43.33
CA SER A 112 -20.68 34.15 -43.19
C SER A 112 -19.23 34.32 -42.74
N TRP A 113 -18.65 33.31 -42.06
CA TRP A 113 -17.26 33.32 -41.60
C TRP A 113 -16.45 32.12 -42.13
N PHE A 114 -17.10 31.14 -42.76
CA PHE A 114 -16.46 29.94 -43.27
C PHE A 114 -15.60 30.22 -44.53
N PRO A 115 -14.36 29.72 -44.60
CA PRO A 115 -13.46 30.02 -45.69
C PRO A 115 -13.85 29.36 -47.01
N LYS A 116 -13.86 30.12 -48.10
CA LYS A 116 -14.40 29.67 -49.39
C LYS A 116 -13.55 28.59 -50.08
N ASN A 117 -12.24 28.60 -49.82
CA ASN A 117 -11.28 27.72 -50.49
C ASN A 117 -10.86 26.51 -49.63
N LEU A 118 -11.53 26.29 -48.49
CA LEU A 118 -11.21 25.16 -47.62
C LEU A 118 -11.97 23.92 -48.09
N GLU A 119 -11.23 22.90 -48.53
CA GLU A 119 -11.80 21.58 -48.79
C GLU A 119 -12.27 20.95 -47.47
N LEU A 120 -13.58 20.83 -47.32
CA LEU A 120 -14.18 20.15 -46.18
C LEU A 120 -14.31 18.65 -46.47
N LYS A 121 -14.05 17.85 -45.44
CA LYS A 121 -14.39 16.42 -45.37
C LYS A 121 -15.23 16.19 -44.13
N ASP A 122 -15.96 15.07 -44.09
CA ASP A 122 -16.71 14.68 -42.90
C ASP A 122 -15.81 14.72 -41.66
N ILE A 123 -16.33 15.31 -40.59
CA ILE A 123 -15.63 15.48 -39.31
C ILE A 123 -16.10 14.34 -38.40
N SER A 124 -15.29 13.29 -38.32
CA SER A 124 -15.49 12.15 -37.43
C SER A 124 -14.26 11.80 -36.60
N ASN A 125 -13.05 12.13 -37.07
CA ASN A 125 -11.78 11.79 -36.40
C ASN A 125 -10.89 13.04 -36.26
N GLY A 126 -11.41 14.06 -35.57
CA GLY A 126 -10.65 15.27 -35.27
C GLY A 126 -10.69 16.36 -36.35
N ALA A 127 -10.10 17.50 -36.03
CA ALA A 127 -10.09 18.71 -36.86
C ALA A 127 -8.79 18.94 -37.65
N ASN A 128 -7.87 17.97 -37.68
CA ASN A 128 -6.58 18.01 -38.42
C ASN A 128 -5.78 19.33 -38.24
N GLN A 129 -5.77 19.89 -37.03
CA GLN A 129 -5.12 21.17 -36.71
C GLN A 129 -5.67 22.39 -37.50
N ILE A 130 -6.86 22.31 -38.06
CA ILE A 130 -7.53 23.43 -38.73
C ILE A 130 -8.57 24.02 -37.79
N ARG A 131 -8.35 25.26 -37.33
CA ARG A 131 -9.19 25.89 -36.29
C ARG A 131 -10.63 26.11 -36.73
N THR A 132 -10.84 26.49 -37.98
CA THR A 132 -12.17 26.75 -38.54
C THR A 132 -13.05 25.50 -38.58
N ILE A 133 -12.44 24.31 -38.68
CA ILE A 133 -13.13 23.02 -38.61
C ILE A 133 -13.69 22.77 -37.20
N GLY A 134 -12.92 23.12 -36.16
CA GLY A 134 -13.41 23.08 -34.78
C GLY A 134 -14.62 23.97 -34.55
N ARG A 135 -14.58 25.20 -35.08
CA ARG A 135 -15.73 26.14 -35.02
C ARG A 135 -16.95 25.62 -35.78
N LEU A 136 -16.74 25.04 -36.96
CA LEU A 136 -17.80 24.40 -37.74
C LEU A 136 -18.48 23.29 -36.95
N ALA A 137 -17.71 22.40 -36.32
CA ALA A 137 -18.26 21.32 -35.52
C ALA A 137 -19.11 21.82 -34.34
N LEU A 138 -18.69 22.90 -33.68
CA LEU A 138 -19.48 23.56 -32.62
C LEU A 138 -20.81 24.10 -33.16
N TYR A 139 -20.78 24.86 -34.25
CA TYR A 139 -21.98 25.47 -34.82
C TYR A 139 -22.95 24.44 -35.38
N TRP A 140 -22.43 23.39 -36.01
CA TRP A 140 -23.25 22.30 -36.54
C TRP A 140 -24.01 21.53 -35.46
N ASN A 141 -23.41 21.42 -34.26
CA ASN A 141 -23.98 20.69 -33.12
C ASN A 141 -24.55 21.63 -32.05
N ILE A 142 -24.84 22.88 -32.38
CA ILE A 142 -25.10 23.93 -31.40
C ILE A 142 -26.32 23.67 -30.51
N SER A 143 -27.37 23.03 -31.03
CA SER A 143 -28.54 22.68 -30.24
C SER A 143 -28.20 21.70 -29.11
N GLN A 144 -27.40 20.67 -29.40
CA GLN A 144 -26.94 19.71 -28.40
C GLN A 144 -26.07 20.38 -27.33
N VAL A 145 -25.19 21.29 -27.75
CA VAL A 145 -24.30 22.05 -26.86
C VAL A 145 -25.12 22.93 -25.90
N ILE A 146 -26.12 23.66 -26.41
CA ILE A 146 -26.98 24.52 -25.60
C ILE A 146 -27.83 23.71 -24.63
N ASP A 147 -28.39 22.58 -25.07
CA ASP A 147 -29.17 21.68 -24.22
C ASP A 147 -28.32 21.14 -23.07
N ALA A 148 -27.08 20.75 -23.35
CA ALA A 148 -26.13 20.30 -22.35
C ALA A 148 -25.80 21.40 -21.32
N ILE A 149 -25.51 22.62 -21.78
CA ILE A 149 -25.25 23.80 -20.93
C ILE A 149 -26.45 24.10 -20.03
N ASN A 150 -27.67 24.15 -20.59
CA ASN A 150 -28.89 24.45 -19.84
C ASN A 150 -29.18 23.39 -18.78
N ARG A 151 -28.92 22.11 -19.08
CA ARG A 151 -29.08 21.01 -18.14
C ARG A 151 -28.12 21.15 -16.95
N VAL A 152 -26.81 21.27 -17.20
CA VAL A 152 -25.84 21.39 -16.10
C VAL A 152 -26.02 22.68 -15.29
N LYS A 153 -26.43 23.79 -15.94
CA LYS A 153 -26.79 25.03 -15.26
C LYS A 153 -27.90 24.80 -14.23
N LYS A 154 -28.98 24.10 -14.61
CA LYS A 154 -30.09 23.75 -13.69
C LYS A 154 -29.61 22.86 -12.54
N GLU A 155 -28.77 21.87 -12.83
CA GLU A 155 -28.25 20.95 -11.81
C GLU A 155 -27.37 21.67 -10.77
N VAL A 156 -26.38 22.45 -11.22
CA VAL A 156 -25.43 23.16 -10.35
C VAL A 156 -26.09 24.29 -9.57
N SER A 157 -27.13 24.92 -10.14
CA SER A 157 -27.86 26.02 -9.49
C SER A 157 -28.97 25.53 -8.54
N SER A 158 -29.21 24.23 -8.45
CA SER A 158 -30.29 23.64 -7.64
C SER A 158 -30.11 23.94 -6.15
N ILE A 159 -31.12 24.57 -5.54
CA ILE A 159 -31.15 24.86 -4.09
C ILE A 159 -30.98 23.56 -3.29
N LYS A 160 -31.65 22.48 -3.71
CA LYS A 160 -31.52 21.16 -3.08
C LYS A 160 -30.05 20.70 -3.01
N ASN A 161 -29.29 20.88 -4.09
CA ASN A 161 -27.89 20.46 -4.14
C ASN A 161 -27.00 21.34 -3.24
N LYS A 162 -27.28 22.65 -3.17
CA LYS A 162 -26.58 23.58 -2.28
C LYS A 162 -26.84 23.28 -0.80
N THR A 163 -28.10 23.00 -0.44
CA THR A 163 -28.48 22.60 0.93
C THR A 163 -27.81 21.28 1.32
N ALA A 164 -27.87 20.26 0.47
CA ALA A 164 -27.25 18.97 0.75
C ALA A 164 -25.72 19.05 0.91
N ALA A 165 -25.04 19.91 0.13
CA ALA A 165 -23.61 20.17 0.33
C ALA A 165 -23.35 20.88 1.67
N SER A 166 -24.17 21.86 2.03
CA SER A 166 -24.03 22.56 3.31
C SER A 166 -24.24 21.63 4.51
N GLU A 167 -25.22 20.72 4.44
CA GLU A 167 -25.47 19.68 5.44
C GLU A 167 -24.30 18.69 5.57
N ARG A 168 -23.56 18.43 4.48
CA ARG A 168 -22.30 17.67 4.48
C ARG A 168 -21.09 18.47 5.00
N GLY A 169 -21.27 19.73 5.40
CA GLY A 169 -20.24 20.57 6.02
C GLY A 169 -19.43 21.45 5.06
N TYR A 170 -19.84 21.57 3.79
CA TYR A 170 -19.20 22.47 2.81
C TYR A 170 -19.65 23.93 3.01
N ASP A 171 -18.72 24.89 2.92
CA ASP A 171 -19.05 26.34 2.86
C ASP A 171 -19.40 26.72 1.42
N VAL A 172 -20.69 26.68 1.06
CA VAL A 172 -21.15 26.94 -0.31
C VAL A 172 -21.25 28.45 -0.56
N GLN A 173 -20.48 28.95 -1.53
CA GLN A 173 -20.44 30.35 -1.95
C GLN A 173 -21.57 30.67 -2.94
N ASP A 174 -21.99 31.94 -2.95
CA ASP A 174 -22.92 32.48 -3.95
C ASP A 174 -22.28 32.63 -5.33
N GLY A 175 -23.11 32.63 -6.37
CA GLY A 175 -22.69 32.74 -7.76
C GLY A 175 -22.29 31.42 -8.41
N LEU A 176 -21.93 31.50 -9.69
CA LEU A 176 -21.56 30.36 -10.53
C LEU A 176 -20.29 30.70 -11.31
N SER A 177 -19.31 29.81 -11.35
CA SER A 177 -18.13 29.95 -12.20
C SER A 177 -18.15 28.94 -13.33
N VAL A 178 -17.71 29.37 -14.51
CA VAL A 178 -17.49 28.50 -15.65
C VAL A 178 -16.01 28.49 -15.96
N TYR A 179 -15.43 27.30 -16.13
CA TYR A 179 -14.04 27.13 -16.51
C TYR A 179 -13.95 26.45 -17.86
N ILE A 180 -13.42 27.14 -18.85
CA ILE A 180 -13.17 26.63 -20.19
C ILE A 180 -11.70 26.21 -20.27
N MET A 181 -11.47 24.90 -20.35
CA MET A 181 -10.14 24.29 -20.43
C MET A 181 -9.85 23.92 -21.88
N THR A 182 -8.75 24.41 -22.45
CA THR A 182 -8.42 24.20 -23.87
C THR A 182 -6.93 24.41 -24.15
N SER A 183 -6.48 24.11 -25.37
CA SER A 183 -5.21 24.60 -25.92
C SER A 183 -5.45 25.64 -27.02
N LEU A 184 -4.52 26.58 -27.19
CA LEU A 184 -4.62 27.62 -28.24
C LEU A 184 -4.19 27.13 -29.62
N CYS A 185 -3.67 25.91 -29.73
CA CYS A 185 -2.95 25.46 -30.90
C CYS A 185 -3.62 24.30 -31.67
N GLY A 186 -4.49 23.53 -31.00
CA GLY A 186 -5.25 22.44 -31.64
C GLY A 186 -6.35 22.95 -32.58
N GLY A 187 -6.84 22.11 -33.50
CA GLY A 187 -7.93 22.49 -34.42
C GLY A 187 -9.29 22.64 -33.72
N SER A 188 -9.62 21.70 -32.82
CA SER A 188 -10.92 21.65 -32.16
C SER A 188 -11.03 22.70 -31.07
N GLY A 189 -10.27 22.55 -29.98
CA GLY A 189 -10.35 23.43 -28.81
C GLY A 189 -10.08 24.91 -29.13
N SER A 190 -9.03 25.21 -29.90
CA SER A 190 -8.70 26.58 -30.31
C SER A 190 -9.70 27.18 -31.30
N GLY A 191 -10.43 26.35 -32.04
CA GLY A 191 -11.52 26.77 -32.92
C GLY A 191 -12.80 27.14 -32.18
N MET A 192 -13.03 26.57 -31.00
CA MET A 192 -14.30 26.66 -30.27
C MET A 192 -14.29 27.66 -29.11
N PHE A 193 -13.14 27.90 -28.49
CA PHE A 193 -13.10 28.50 -27.15
C PHE A 193 -13.65 29.93 -27.06
N LEU A 194 -13.40 30.78 -28.07
CA LEU A 194 -13.88 32.16 -28.09
C LEU A 194 -15.42 32.21 -28.16
N ASP A 195 -16.01 31.47 -29.10
CA ASP A 195 -17.46 31.35 -29.24
C ASP A 195 -18.07 30.73 -27.98
N MET A 196 -17.44 29.71 -27.39
CA MET A 196 -17.91 29.08 -26.15
C MET A 196 -17.97 30.07 -24.98
N GLY A 197 -17.03 31.03 -24.89
CA GLY A 197 -17.07 32.11 -23.90
C GLY A 197 -18.35 32.94 -24.02
N TYR A 198 -18.68 33.38 -25.24
CA TYR A 198 -19.90 34.16 -25.50
C TYR A 198 -21.19 33.34 -25.40
N ILE A 199 -21.19 32.08 -25.84
CA ILE A 199 -22.32 31.15 -25.67
C ILE A 199 -22.61 30.98 -24.17
N THR A 200 -21.59 30.76 -23.37
CA THR A 200 -21.72 30.65 -21.91
C THR A 200 -22.35 31.91 -21.31
N GLN A 201 -21.85 33.10 -21.65
CA GLN A 201 -22.44 34.36 -21.21
C GLN A 201 -23.88 34.56 -21.67
N ASN A 202 -24.24 34.01 -22.84
CA ASN A 202 -25.59 34.13 -23.37
C ASN A 202 -26.60 33.30 -22.58
N PHE A 203 -26.24 32.07 -22.21
CA PHE A 203 -27.16 31.10 -21.62
C PHE A 203 -27.03 30.97 -20.09
N ILE A 204 -25.96 31.49 -19.51
CA ILE A 204 -25.71 31.44 -18.06
C ILE A 204 -25.60 32.86 -17.50
N GLU A 205 -26.68 33.34 -16.90
CA GLU A 205 -26.73 34.66 -16.25
C GLU A 205 -25.85 34.70 -14.99
N ASN A 206 -25.26 35.87 -14.72
CA ASN A 206 -24.46 36.17 -13.52
C ASN A 206 -23.35 35.14 -13.22
N CYS A 207 -22.77 34.54 -14.27
CA CYS A 207 -21.62 33.65 -14.13
C CYS A 207 -20.30 34.38 -14.36
N GLU A 208 -19.25 33.89 -13.70
CA GLU A 208 -17.87 34.28 -13.96
C GLU A 208 -17.24 33.29 -14.95
N VAL A 209 -16.85 33.74 -16.13
CA VAL A 209 -16.32 32.87 -17.19
C VAL A 209 -14.80 32.95 -17.21
N ASN A 210 -14.14 31.82 -16.97
CA ASN A 210 -12.68 31.71 -16.87
C ASN A 210 -12.16 30.82 -17.99
N ALA A 211 -11.10 31.22 -18.67
CA ALA A 211 -10.39 30.37 -19.63
C ALA A 211 -9.05 29.94 -19.05
N CYS A 212 -8.70 28.66 -19.20
CA CYS A 212 -7.35 28.14 -18.99
C CYS A 212 -6.86 27.56 -20.32
N CYS A 213 -5.90 28.25 -20.91
CA CYS A 213 -5.43 28.05 -22.26
C CYS A 213 -3.98 27.57 -22.25
N VAL A 214 -3.75 26.35 -22.71
CA VAL A 214 -2.41 25.76 -22.87
C VAL A 214 -1.74 26.30 -24.14
N MET A 215 -0.52 26.81 -23.97
CA MET A 215 0.38 27.30 -25.01
C MET A 215 1.10 26.14 -25.73
N PRO A 216 1.56 26.34 -26.98
CA PRO A 216 1.98 25.21 -27.83
C PRO A 216 3.32 24.56 -27.46
N SER A 217 4.16 25.20 -26.64
CA SER A 217 5.54 24.74 -26.42
C SER A 217 5.64 23.37 -25.71
N VAL A 218 4.59 22.97 -24.98
CA VAL A 218 4.56 21.72 -24.21
C VAL A 218 4.33 20.46 -25.06
N PHE A 219 3.83 20.61 -26.29
CA PHE A 219 3.43 19.45 -27.10
C PHE A 219 4.59 18.79 -27.86
N GLN A 220 5.67 19.53 -28.16
CA GLN A 220 6.90 19.04 -28.81
C GLN A 220 6.65 18.04 -29.96
N ILE A 221 5.85 18.43 -30.96
CA ILE A 221 5.44 17.54 -32.07
C ILE A 221 6.24 17.81 -33.35
N GLU A 222 6.23 16.85 -34.29
CA GLU A 222 6.90 16.98 -35.61
C GLU A 222 6.45 18.23 -36.38
N GLN A 223 5.16 18.62 -36.26
CA GLN A 223 4.59 19.81 -36.90
C GLN A 223 4.47 21.01 -35.96
N GLN A 224 5.51 21.27 -35.14
CA GLN A 224 5.48 22.34 -34.13
C GLN A 224 5.09 23.71 -34.73
N SER A 225 5.67 24.09 -35.87
CA SER A 225 5.35 25.38 -36.51
C SER A 225 3.88 25.50 -36.95
N SER A 226 3.20 24.39 -37.24
CA SER A 226 1.77 24.39 -37.58
C SER A 226 0.92 24.80 -36.37
N ILE A 227 1.24 24.24 -35.20
CA ILE A 227 0.51 24.53 -33.96
C ILE A 227 0.90 25.88 -33.37
N ASP A 228 2.14 26.33 -33.57
CA ASP A 228 2.59 27.68 -33.19
C ASP A 228 1.87 28.76 -34.00
N ALA A 229 1.70 28.56 -35.31
CA ALA A 229 0.94 29.45 -36.18
C ALA A 229 -0.54 29.56 -35.76
N ASN A 230 -1.15 28.43 -35.38
CA ASN A 230 -2.51 28.40 -34.84
C ASN A 230 -2.61 29.18 -33.53
N ALA A 231 -1.65 28.99 -32.62
CA ALA A 231 -1.62 29.69 -31.34
C ALA A 231 -1.50 31.20 -31.54
N TYR A 232 -0.65 31.66 -32.46
CA TYR A 232 -0.55 33.08 -32.77
C TYR A 232 -1.87 33.67 -33.29
N ALA A 233 -2.53 32.97 -34.23
CA ALA A 233 -3.80 33.40 -34.78
C ALA A 233 -4.90 33.47 -33.70
N ALA A 234 -4.95 32.47 -32.82
CA ALA A 234 -5.85 32.44 -31.68
C ALA A 234 -5.58 33.59 -30.70
N LEU A 235 -4.31 33.91 -30.45
CA LEU A 235 -3.90 35.02 -29.60
C LEU A 235 -4.29 36.39 -30.18
N LYS A 236 -4.15 36.59 -31.50
CA LYS A 236 -4.63 37.82 -32.18
C LYS A 236 -6.13 38.02 -31.99
N GLU A 237 -6.91 36.96 -32.22
CA GLU A 237 -8.37 37.00 -32.07
C GLU A 237 -8.77 37.23 -30.61
N LEU A 238 -8.08 36.56 -29.69
CA LEU A 238 -8.29 36.71 -28.26
C LEU A 238 -7.98 38.13 -27.77
N ASP A 239 -6.85 38.72 -28.16
CA ASP A 239 -6.47 40.10 -27.77
C ASP A 239 -7.45 41.14 -28.31
N HIS A 240 -7.89 40.96 -29.55
CA HIS A 240 -8.93 41.80 -30.14
C HIS A 240 -10.23 41.74 -29.32
N LEU A 241 -10.71 40.55 -28.97
CA LEU A 241 -11.97 40.37 -28.25
C LEU A 241 -11.87 40.72 -26.75
N MET A 242 -10.72 40.47 -26.11
CA MET A 242 -10.47 40.88 -24.72
C MET A 242 -10.34 42.40 -24.57
N SER A 243 -10.05 43.12 -25.66
CA SER A 243 -10.07 44.60 -25.74
C SER A 243 -11.49 45.20 -25.80
N SER A 244 -12.54 44.43 -25.45
CA SER A 244 -13.96 44.84 -25.43
C SER A 244 -14.51 45.31 -26.77
N GLN A 245 -14.07 44.64 -27.85
CA GLN A 245 -14.62 44.84 -29.19
C GLN A 245 -15.98 44.16 -29.32
N SER A 246 -16.76 44.61 -30.31
CA SER A 246 -18.09 44.04 -30.54
C SER A 246 -17.99 42.65 -31.16
N PHE A 247 -18.69 41.67 -30.58
CA PHE A 247 -18.78 40.33 -31.12
C PHE A 247 -20.23 40.00 -31.47
N HIS A 248 -20.50 39.65 -32.73
CA HIS A 248 -21.83 39.26 -33.19
C HIS A 248 -21.97 37.75 -33.17
N LEU A 249 -22.76 37.24 -32.22
CA LEU A 249 -23.06 35.83 -32.08
C LEU A 249 -24.36 35.50 -32.81
N ASN A 250 -24.26 34.75 -33.90
CA ASN A 250 -25.40 34.20 -34.64
C ASN A 250 -25.30 32.67 -34.65
N LEU A 251 -26.13 32.00 -33.85
CA LEU A 251 -26.10 30.54 -33.67
C LEU A 251 -27.04 29.80 -34.64
N GLY A 252 -27.60 30.49 -35.62
CA GLY A 252 -28.55 29.93 -36.58
C GLY A 252 -30.02 30.18 -36.22
N PRO A 253 -30.95 29.68 -37.05
CA PRO A 253 -32.34 30.13 -37.07
C PRO A 253 -33.15 29.80 -35.81
N GLN A 254 -32.65 28.91 -34.96
CA GLN A 254 -33.31 28.54 -33.70
C GLN A 254 -33.03 29.51 -32.55
N TYR A 255 -32.08 30.44 -32.72
CA TYR A 255 -31.59 31.32 -31.67
C TYR A 255 -31.49 32.76 -32.15
N GLU A 256 -31.97 33.70 -31.34
CA GLU A 256 -31.86 35.12 -31.63
C GLU A 256 -30.39 35.58 -31.70
N PRO A 257 -29.95 36.22 -32.80
CA PRO A 257 -28.62 36.79 -32.88
C PRO A 257 -28.40 37.86 -31.81
N LYS A 258 -27.20 37.88 -31.20
CA LYS A 258 -26.87 38.82 -30.14
C LYS A 258 -25.50 39.43 -30.36
N THR A 259 -25.40 40.75 -30.19
CA THR A 259 -24.13 41.46 -30.23
C THR A 259 -23.65 41.75 -28.81
N PHE A 260 -22.47 41.24 -28.48
CA PHE A 260 -21.79 41.46 -27.21
C PHE A 260 -20.82 42.63 -27.33
N LYS A 261 -20.72 43.43 -26.28
CA LYS A 261 -19.68 44.47 -26.09
C LYS A 261 -18.81 44.18 -24.86
N THR A 262 -18.93 42.97 -24.33
CA THR A 262 -18.17 42.44 -23.20
C THR A 262 -17.05 41.57 -23.73
N ARG A 263 -16.00 41.39 -22.93
CA ARG A 263 -14.94 40.41 -23.19
C ARG A 263 -15.49 38.97 -23.07
N PRO A 264 -14.90 37.98 -23.78
CA PRO A 264 -15.36 36.59 -23.70
C PRO A 264 -15.09 35.92 -22.34
N PHE A 265 -14.05 36.37 -21.62
CA PHE A 265 -13.63 35.78 -20.34
C PHE A 265 -13.36 36.85 -19.29
N ASP A 266 -13.78 36.62 -18.05
CA ASP A 266 -13.43 37.43 -16.88
C ASP A 266 -11.97 37.28 -16.47
N ARG A 267 -11.44 36.05 -16.60
CA ARG A 267 -10.03 35.72 -16.41
C ARG A 267 -9.57 34.80 -17.53
N CYS A 268 -8.44 35.13 -18.13
CA CYS A 268 -7.80 34.30 -19.15
C CYS A 268 -6.40 33.90 -18.66
N TYR A 269 -6.25 32.63 -18.29
CA TYR A 269 -4.99 32.04 -17.89
C TYR A 269 -4.28 31.46 -19.11
N LEU A 270 -3.04 31.88 -19.35
CA LEU A 270 -2.14 31.30 -20.33
C LEU A 270 -1.08 30.48 -19.58
N ILE A 271 -0.98 29.20 -19.89
CA ILE A 271 0.01 28.31 -19.27
C ILE A 271 0.89 27.65 -20.32
N ASP A 272 2.19 27.63 -20.06
CA ASP A 272 3.25 27.26 -20.96
C ASP A 272 4.18 26.23 -20.29
N SER A 273 5.08 25.60 -21.06
CA SER A 273 6.01 24.60 -20.51
C SER A 273 7.10 25.21 -19.62
N TRP A 274 7.35 26.51 -19.71
CA TRP A 274 8.36 27.21 -18.92
C TRP A 274 7.73 28.07 -17.85
N THR A 275 8.31 28.04 -16.65
CA THR A 275 7.94 28.92 -15.55
C THR A 275 8.78 30.20 -15.54
N GLU A 276 8.33 31.22 -14.81
CA GLU A 276 9.07 32.48 -14.62
C GLU A 276 10.44 32.26 -13.96
N SER A 277 10.61 31.17 -13.21
CA SER A 277 11.86 30.76 -12.56
C SER A 277 12.74 29.89 -13.46
N SER A 278 12.44 29.80 -14.77
CA SER A 278 13.18 29.01 -15.76
C SER A 278 13.18 27.50 -15.50
N LEU A 279 12.18 26.99 -14.78
CA LEU A 279 11.90 25.55 -14.69
C LEU A 279 11.04 25.11 -15.86
N HIS A 280 11.38 23.96 -16.44
CA HIS A 280 10.69 23.37 -17.59
C HIS A 280 9.82 22.18 -17.17
N ILE A 281 8.56 22.17 -17.61
CA ILE A 281 7.64 21.04 -17.50
C ILE A 281 7.71 20.23 -18.79
N GLU A 282 8.26 19.03 -18.69
CA GLU A 282 8.61 18.21 -19.86
C GLU A 282 7.41 17.59 -20.59
N SER A 283 6.24 17.51 -19.95
CA SER A 283 5.09 16.82 -20.54
C SER A 283 3.79 17.59 -20.43
N ALA A 284 2.96 17.49 -21.47
CA ALA A 284 1.60 18.03 -21.48
C ALA A 284 0.75 17.46 -20.33
N ALA A 285 0.94 16.17 -20.01
CA ALA A 285 0.25 15.53 -18.90
C ALA A 285 0.57 16.18 -17.54
N GLY A 286 1.84 16.54 -17.30
CA GLY A 286 2.25 17.26 -16.10
C GLY A 286 1.62 18.65 -16.03
N LEU A 287 1.65 19.40 -17.14
CA LEU A 287 1.04 20.73 -17.23
C LEU A 287 -0.49 20.69 -17.01
N ASN A 288 -1.16 19.70 -17.60
CA ASN A 288 -2.60 19.47 -17.45
C ASN A 288 -2.98 19.13 -16.01
N GLU A 289 -2.10 18.49 -15.26
CA GLU A 289 -2.27 18.21 -13.83
C GLU A 289 -2.19 19.46 -12.97
N VAL A 290 -1.25 20.36 -13.30
CA VAL A 290 -1.17 21.67 -12.64
C VAL A 290 -2.44 22.47 -12.89
N ALA A 291 -2.91 22.52 -14.14
CA ALA A 291 -4.13 23.23 -14.52
C ALA A 291 -5.37 22.69 -13.77
N ALA A 292 -5.53 21.36 -13.73
CA ALA A 292 -6.60 20.71 -12.98
C ALA A 292 -6.53 21.04 -11.49
N THR A 293 -5.35 20.93 -10.90
CA THR A 293 -5.16 21.13 -9.46
C THR A 293 -5.40 22.58 -9.05
N VAL A 294 -4.91 23.56 -9.82
CA VAL A 294 -5.16 24.98 -9.54
C VAL A 294 -6.64 25.33 -9.74
N ALA A 295 -7.32 24.77 -10.75
CA ALA A 295 -8.75 24.94 -10.91
C ALA A 295 -9.53 24.42 -9.68
N PHE A 296 -9.20 23.21 -9.21
CA PHE A 296 -9.75 22.65 -7.98
C PHE A 296 -9.57 23.58 -6.79
N TYR A 297 -8.34 24.08 -6.58
CA TYR A 297 -8.08 25.02 -5.49
C TYR A 297 -8.84 26.33 -5.65
N ASP A 298 -9.02 26.85 -6.85
CA ASP A 298 -9.82 28.06 -7.03
C ASP A 298 -11.27 27.80 -6.59
N PHE A 299 -12.02 26.88 -7.21
CA PHE A 299 -13.44 26.76 -6.88
C PHE A 299 -13.76 25.96 -5.61
N MET A 300 -12.87 25.10 -5.11
CA MET A 300 -13.14 24.15 -4.01
C MET A 300 -12.24 24.35 -2.79
N SER A 301 -11.73 25.56 -2.55
CA SER A 301 -10.98 25.84 -1.31
C SER A 301 -11.24 27.23 -0.73
N VAL A 302 -10.93 27.38 0.57
CA VAL A 302 -10.91 28.69 1.26
C VAL A 302 -9.84 29.61 0.64
N ALA A 303 -8.71 29.03 0.22
CA ALA A 303 -7.66 29.70 -0.55
C ALA A 303 -8.22 30.39 -1.79
N GLY A 304 -9.02 29.67 -2.57
CA GLY A 304 -9.66 30.18 -3.78
C GLY A 304 -10.69 31.28 -3.51
N LYS A 305 -11.46 31.18 -2.41
CA LYS A 305 -12.35 32.28 -1.96
C LYS A 305 -11.58 33.57 -1.71
N ARG A 306 -10.45 33.47 -0.99
CA ARG A 306 -9.60 34.63 -0.69
C ARG A 306 -8.90 35.15 -1.95
N HIS A 307 -8.37 34.26 -2.78
CA HIS A 307 -7.77 34.60 -4.07
C HIS A 307 -8.73 35.41 -4.95
N ARG A 308 -9.97 34.93 -5.14
CA ARG A 308 -11.01 35.66 -5.88
C ARG A 308 -11.30 37.02 -5.27
N SER A 309 -11.40 37.14 -3.95
CA SER A 309 -11.62 38.43 -3.28
C SER A 309 -10.47 39.42 -3.53
N VAL A 310 -9.22 38.96 -3.55
CA VAL A 310 -8.06 39.81 -3.89
C VAL A 310 -8.10 40.21 -5.36
N ILE A 311 -8.42 39.26 -6.27
CA ILE A 311 -8.59 39.57 -7.69
C ILE A 311 -9.71 40.58 -7.90
N ASP A 312 -10.85 40.46 -7.23
CA ASP A 312 -11.99 41.37 -7.35
C ASP A 312 -11.58 42.82 -7.06
N ASN A 313 -10.67 43.04 -6.11
CA ASN A 313 -10.13 44.36 -5.80
C ASN A 313 -9.20 44.92 -6.89
N VAL A 314 -8.62 44.07 -7.75
CA VAL A 314 -7.75 44.47 -8.87
C VAL A 314 -8.35 44.20 -10.25
N LYS A 315 -9.63 43.78 -10.32
CA LYS A 315 -10.33 43.48 -11.59
C LYS A 315 -10.31 44.65 -12.56
N TYR A 316 -10.30 45.89 -12.05
CA TYR A 316 -10.17 47.10 -12.87
C TYR A 316 -8.86 47.18 -13.67
N LYS A 317 -7.82 46.43 -13.27
CA LYS A 317 -6.56 46.32 -14.02
C LYS A 317 -6.64 45.32 -15.16
N LEU A 318 -7.47 44.29 -15.03
CA LEU A 318 -7.69 43.27 -16.06
C LEU A 318 -8.47 43.89 -17.22
N GLY A 319 -7.77 44.28 -18.28
CA GLY A 319 -8.33 45.01 -19.43
C GLY A 319 -7.87 46.46 -19.57
N ASN A 320 -6.97 46.93 -18.69
CA ASN A 320 -6.24 48.17 -18.95
C ASN A 320 -5.38 48.06 -20.20
N LYS A 321 -4.93 49.19 -20.75
CA LYS A 321 -3.99 49.21 -21.86
C LYS A 321 -2.57 49.51 -21.39
N ILE A 322 -1.62 48.68 -21.81
CA ILE A 322 -0.18 48.94 -21.69
C ILE A 322 0.36 48.99 -23.12
N CYS A 323 0.98 50.11 -23.50
CA CYS A 323 1.41 50.34 -24.89
C CYS A 323 0.28 50.06 -25.91
N GLU A 324 -0.94 50.54 -25.60
CA GLU A 324 -2.17 50.33 -26.38
C GLU A 324 -2.68 48.89 -26.49
N LYS A 325 -1.97 47.89 -25.94
CA LYS A 325 -2.37 46.47 -25.90
C LYS A 325 -3.10 46.11 -24.61
N ALA A 326 -4.01 45.14 -24.65
CA ALA A 326 -4.77 44.72 -23.49
C ALA A 326 -3.90 44.00 -22.46
N SER A 327 -3.99 44.41 -21.20
CA SER A 327 -3.40 43.74 -20.04
C SER A 327 -4.41 42.77 -19.41
N ALA A 328 -4.80 41.76 -20.18
CA ALA A 328 -5.93 40.88 -19.85
C ALA A 328 -5.52 39.46 -19.43
N TYR A 329 -4.23 39.14 -19.48
CA TYR A 329 -3.74 37.78 -19.35
C TYR A 329 -3.15 37.51 -17.98
N SER A 330 -3.35 36.30 -17.50
CA SER A 330 -2.83 35.80 -16.22
C SER A 330 -2.13 34.46 -16.41
N SER A 331 -1.35 34.04 -15.42
CA SER A 331 -0.84 32.67 -15.32
C SER A 331 -0.74 32.28 -13.86
N PHE A 332 -0.49 30.99 -13.62
CA PHE A 332 -0.35 30.42 -12.29
C PHE A 332 0.71 29.33 -12.27
N GLY A 333 1.22 29.03 -11.08
CA GLY A 333 2.10 27.90 -10.81
C GLY A 333 1.71 27.21 -9.51
N LEU A 334 2.16 25.97 -9.32
CA LEU A 334 1.87 25.15 -8.15
C LEU A 334 3.11 24.37 -7.75
N SER A 335 3.42 24.36 -6.47
CA SER A 335 4.34 23.40 -5.89
C SER A 335 3.86 22.96 -4.52
N SER A 336 4.11 21.71 -4.18
CA SER A 336 3.79 21.13 -2.88
C SER A 336 4.96 20.32 -2.36
N VAL A 337 5.15 20.34 -1.05
CA VAL A 337 6.00 19.39 -0.34
C VAL A 337 5.14 18.54 0.58
N PHE A 338 5.46 17.25 0.70
CA PHE A 338 4.72 16.37 1.59
C PHE A 338 5.60 15.34 2.31
N PHE A 339 5.15 14.94 3.49
CA PHE A 339 5.73 13.90 4.33
C PHE A 339 4.79 12.69 4.37
N ASP A 340 5.24 11.54 3.90
CA ASP A 340 4.41 10.32 3.95
C ASP A 340 4.54 9.64 5.32
N GLY A 341 3.88 10.22 6.32
CA GLY A 341 3.91 9.72 7.69
C GLY A 341 3.44 8.27 7.80
N ALA A 342 2.49 7.86 6.96
CA ALA A 342 1.98 6.49 6.94
C ALA A 342 3.06 5.49 6.49
N ARG A 343 3.79 5.78 5.41
CA ARG A 343 4.90 4.95 4.95
C ARG A 343 6.03 4.93 5.97
N VAL A 344 6.42 6.08 6.52
CA VAL A 344 7.48 6.16 7.52
C VAL A 344 7.12 5.35 8.77
N LYS A 345 5.88 5.49 9.27
CA LYS A 345 5.34 4.70 10.37
C LYS A 345 5.38 3.21 10.10
N ASN A 346 4.95 2.79 8.91
CA ASN A 346 4.99 1.37 8.52
C ASN A 346 6.42 0.84 8.35
N SER A 347 7.36 1.68 7.92
CA SER A 347 8.78 1.33 7.81
C SER A 347 9.38 1.09 9.19
N CYS A 348 9.15 2.02 10.12
CA CYS A 348 9.60 1.91 11.50
C CYS A 348 8.99 0.68 12.19
N ALA A 349 7.70 0.43 11.96
CA ALA A 349 6.99 -0.75 12.48
C ALA A 349 7.58 -2.05 11.95
N ALA A 350 7.93 -2.12 10.67
CA ALA A 350 8.55 -3.31 10.07
C ALA A 350 9.94 -3.58 10.67
N ILE A 351 10.77 -2.54 10.83
CA ILE A 351 12.08 -2.66 11.49
C ILE A 351 11.93 -3.15 12.93
N LEU A 352 10.98 -2.59 13.70
CA LEU A 352 10.73 -3.05 15.07
C LEU A 352 10.20 -4.48 15.11
N ALA A 353 9.30 -4.87 14.20
CA ALA A 353 8.71 -6.20 14.15
C ALA A 353 9.71 -7.29 13.76
N GLU A 354 10.67 -6.96 12.89
CA GLU A 354 11.83 -7.80 12.58
C GLU A 354 12.66 -8.05 13.85
N GLU A 355 13.11 -6.98 14.53
CA GLU A 355 13.88 -7.12 15.77
C GLU A 355 13.09 -7.89 16.83
N PHE A 356 11.82 -7.54 17.04
CA PHE A 356 10.91 -8.19 17.98
C PHE A 356 10.83 -9.70 17.74
N SER A 357 10.69 -10.13 16.48
CA SER A 357 10.60 -11.54 16.11
C SER A 357 11.91 -12.30 16.39
N SER A 358 13.05 -11.68 16.08
CA SER A 358 14.38 -12.29 16.29
C SER A 358 14.67 -12.61 17.77
N LYS A 359 14.15 -11.81 18.71
CA LYS A 359 14.43 -11.95 20.15
C LYS A 359 13.79 -13.18 20.80
N PHE A 360 12.85 -13.86 20.14
CA PHE A 360 12.30 -15.13 20.62
C PHE A 360 13.23 -16.33 20.34
N ILE A 361 14.22 -16.16 19.44
CA ILE A 361 15.15 -17.21 18.99
C ILE A 361 16.57 -16.83 19.41
N LYS A 362 16.79 -16.61 20.71
CA LYS A 362 18.12 -16.33 21.26
C LYS A 362 18.93 -17.63 21.47
N PRO A 363 20.27 -17.60 21.31
CA PRO A 363 21.13 -18.68 21.76
C PRO A 363 20.97 -18.91 23.27
N CYS A 364 20.79 -20.15 23.72
CA CYS A 364 20.69 -20.47 25.14
C CYS A 364 22.03 -20.97 25.72
N ASP A 365 22.21 -20.75 27.03
CA ASP A 365 23.34 -21.28 27.76
C ASP A 365 23.18 -22.80 27.97
N LYS A 366 24.03 -23.56 27.29
CA LYS A 366 24.04 -25.04 27.36
C LYS A 366 24.26 -25.55 28.78
N LYS A 367 24.95 -24.79 29.65
CA LYS A 367 25.18 -25.20 31.04
C LYS A 367 23.88 -25.16 31.84
N THR A 368 23.13 -24.08 31.73
CA THR A 368 21.80 -23.94 32.34
C THR A 368 20.84 -25.02 31.87
N VAL A 369 20.79 -25.30 30.56
CA VAL A 369 19.96 -26.38 30.00
C VAL A 369 20.29 -27.73 30.64
N LYS A 370 21.59 -28.09 30.69
CA LYS A 370 22.03 -29.36 31.29
C LYS A 370 21.65 -29.47 32.77
N ASN A 371 21.84 -28.40 33.55
CA ASN A 371 21.48 -28.39 34.96
C ASN A 371 19.98 -28.65 35.17
N ASN A 372 19.12 -28.01 34.38
CA ASN A 372 17.68 -28.20 34.48
C ASN A 372 17.26 -29.61 34.05
N VAL A 373 17.90 -30.19 33.03
CA VAL A 373 17.66 -31.59 32.63
C VAL A 373 18.04 -32.57 33.74
N THR A 374 19.20 -32.37 34.37
CA THR A 374 19.61 -33.20 35.52
C THR A 374 18.63 -33.08 36.69
N GLU A 375 18.15 -31.87 36.96
CA GLU A 375 17.16 -31.65 38.02
C GLU A 375 15.81 -32.32 37.71
N PHE A 376 15.36 -32.28 36.45
CA PHE A 376 14.15 -32.99 36.03
C PHE A 376 14.28 -34.50 36.20
N ILE A 377 15.42 -35.10 35.81
CA ILE A 377 15.71 -36.53 36.02
C ILE A 377 15.66 -36.86 37.51
N ARG A 378 16.27 -36.02 38.37
CA ARG A 378 16.30 -36.21 39.82
C ARG A 378 14.91 -36.14 40.44
N LEU A 379 14.11 -35.12 40.08
CA LEU A 379 12.76 -34.91 40.62
C LEU A 379 11.79 -36.02 40.22
N ASN A 380 11.95 -36.57 39.02
CA ASN A 380 11.11 -37.64 38.50
C ASN A 380 11.64 -39.06 38.80
N LYS A 381 12.80 -39.18 39.49
CA LYS A 381 13.45 -40.45 39.82
C LYS A 381 13.66 -41.33 38.58
N LEU A 382 14.47 -40.84 37.65
CA LEU A 382 14.72 -41.48 36.35
C LEU A 382 16.17 -41.91 36.17
N ASN A 383 16.97 -41.99 37.24
CA ASN A 383 18.41 -42.24 37.12
C ASN A 383 18.70 -43.75 37.25
N GLU A 384 19.38 -44.32 36.25
CA GLU A 384 19.86 -45.72 36.27
C GLU A 384 21.36 -45.85 36.50
N GLU A 385 22.12 -44.76 36.45
CA GLU A 385 23.58 -44.83 36.61
C GLU A 385 23.98 -44.87 38.08
N VAL A 386 23.18 -44.23 38.95
CA VAL A 386 23.51 -44.03 40.36
C VAL A 386 22.51 -44.72 41.29
N THR A 387 21.21 -44.74 40.95
CA THR A 387 20.15 -45.11 41.90
C THR A 387 19.18 -46.19 41.43
N ASP A 388 19.30 -46.71 40.20
CA ASP A 388 18.44 -47.78 39.67
C ASP A 388 16.93 -47.48 39.82
N ASP A 389 16.53 -46.21 39.60
CA ASP A 389 15.22 -45.71 40.00
C ASP A 389 14.07 -46.42 39.27
N VAL A 390 14.14 -46.54 37.93
CA VAL A 390 13.05 -47.10 37.13
C VAL A 390 13.00 -48.61 37.28
N ILE A 391 14.14 -49.31 37.25
CA ILE A 391 14.13 -50.76 37.46
C ILE A 391 13.60 -51.12 38.87
N THR A 392 13.88 -50.30 39.87
CA THR A 392 13.34 -50.47 41.22
C THR A 392 11.82 -50.26 41.22
N TYR A 393 11.33 -49.23 40.53
CA TYR A 393 9.89 -48.96 40.40
C TYR A 393 9.13 -50.06 39.64
N MET A 394 9.76 -50.68 38.63
CA MET A 394 9.14 -51.74 37.82
C MET A 394 8.88 -53.04 38.59
N ARG A 395 9.50 -53.24 39.77
CA ARG A 395 9.29 -54.44 40.60
C ARG A 395 7.87 -54.50 41.15
N PHE A 396 7.29 -55.69 41.30
CA PHE A 396 5.91 -55.85 41.79
C PHE A 396 5.70 -55.39 43.24
N ASP A 397 6.77 -55.30 44.05
CA ASP A 397 6.75 -54.80 45.43
C ASP A 397 7.38 -53.41 45.60
N GLY A 398 7.97 -52.87 44.52
CA GLY A 398 8.62 -51.56 44.44
C GLY A 398 9.78 -51.33 45.40
N ARG A 399 10.40 -52.38 45.98
CA ARG A 399 11.39 -52.20 47.06
C ARG A 399 12.62 -53.10 46.96
N ALA A 400 12.48 -54.42 46.89
CA ALA A 400 13.61 -55.34 47.04
C ALA A 400 13.87 -56.14 45.75
N PRO A 401 15.12 -56.54 45.47
CA PRO A 401 15.40 -57.49 44.39
C PRO A 401 14.54 -58.74 44.55
N ILE A 402 13.80 -59.08 43.51
CA ILE A 402 12.88 -60.22 43.54
C ILE A 402 13.72 -61.49 43.38
N LYS A 403 13.68 -62.36 44.39
CA LYS A 403 14.33 -63.67 44.35
C LYS A 403 13.35 -64.77 44.71
N ILE A 404 13.06 -65.63 43.74
CA ILE A 404 12.44 -66.92 43.96
C ILE A 404 13.48 -67.82 44.64
N ILE A 405 13.14 -68.27 45.85
CA ILE A 405 13.92 -69.22 46.64
C ILE A 405 13.02 -70.42 46.90
N LYS A 406 13.52 -71.62 46.60
CA LYS A 406 12.86 -72.88 46.94
C LYS A 406 13.78 -73.70 47.82
N ASN A 407 13.30 -74.09 49.00
CA ASN A 407 14.06 -74.94 49.91
C ASN A 407 13.99 -76.38 49.40
N PRO A 408 15.12 -77.03 49.06
CA PRO A 408 15.09 -78.40 48.60
C PRO A 408 14.53 -79.40 49.62
N ALA A 409 14.61 -79.08 50.91
CA ALA A 409 14.05 -79.89 51.99
C ALA A 409 12.52 -80.08 51.88
N ASP A 410 11.82 -79.18 51.18
CA ASP A 410 10.39 -79.31 50.89
C ASP A 410 10.07 -80.59 50.07
N PHE A 411 11.08 -81.21 49.45
CA PHE A 411 10.96 -82.44 48.67
C PHE A 411 11.54 -83.68 49.37
N ASP A 412 11.98 -83.59 50.63
CA ASP A 412 12.58 -84.72 51.37
C ASP A 412 11.58 -85.85 51.66
N SER A 413 10.30 -85.51 51.80
CA SER A 413 9.21 -86.46 52.04
C SER A 413 8.61 -87.05 50.76
N VAL A 414 9.07 -86.63 49.58
CA VAL A 414 8.55 -87.09 48.28
C VAL A 414 9.25 -88.38 47.88
N SER A 415 8.48 -89.40 47.47
CA SER A 415 9.04 -90.66 47.00
C SER A 415 9.83 -90.47 45.69
N THR A 416 10.88 -91.26 45.51
CA THR A 416 11.83 -91.13 44.38
C THR A 416 11.15 -91.15 43.01
N ASP A 417 10.11 -91.97 42.84
CA ASP A 417 9.30 -92.08 41.62
C ASP A 417 8.47 -90.83 41.31
N LYS A 418 8.17 -90.00 42.32
CA LYS A 418 7.36 -88.77 42.20
C LYS A 418 8.17 -87.48 42.32
N MET A 419 9.45 -87.57 42.66
CA MET A 419 10.30 -86.41 42.93
C MET A 419 10.44 -85.45 41.73
N LEU A 420 10.82 -85.96 40.56
CA LEU A 420 10.96 -85.14 39.36
C LEU A 420 9.62 -84.53 38.89
N PRO A 421 8.49 -85.28 38.85
CA PRO A 421 7.17 -84.70 38.57
C PRO A 421 6.77 -83.56 39.52
N GLU A 422 7.02 -83.67 40.83
CA GLU A 422 6.67 -82.62 41.79
C GLU A 422 7.57 -81.38 41.67
N ILE A 423 8.87 -81.56 41.37
CA ILE A 423 9.77 -80.43 41.08
C ILE A 423 9.35 -79.71 39.80
N GLN A 424 9.03 -80.47 38.74
CA GLN A 424 8.54 -79.92 37.47
C GLN A 424 7.19 -79.21 37.65
N LYS A 425 6.32 -79.73 38.51
CA LYS A 425 5.05 -79.10 38.88
C LYS A 425 5.27 -77.76 39.58
N TRP A 426 6.08 -77.71 40.65
CA TRP A 426 6.42 -76.44 41.33
C TRP A 426 6.99 -75.40 40.36
N TYR A 427 7.94 -75.82 39.52
CA TYR A 427 8.56 -74.95 38.54
C TYR A 427 7.55 -74.43 37.52
N SER A 428 6.70 -75.31 36.99
CA SER A 428 5.66 -74.95 36.01
C SER A 428 4.58 -74.06 36.63
N GLU A 429 4.15 -74.33 37.86
CA GLU A 429 3.18 -73.49 38.58
C GLU A 429 3.78 -72.11 38.87
N THR A 430 5.03 -72.04 39.31
CA THR A 430 5.72 -70.78 39.56
C THR A 430 5.85 -69.96 38.28
N LYS A 431 6.32 -70.60 37.19
CA LYS A 431 6.59 -69.94 35.90
C LYS A 431 5.33 -69.57 35.12
N ASN A 432 4.31 -70.42 35.13
CA ASN A 432 3.13 -70.29 34.25
C ASN A 432 1.88 -69.78 34.99
N VAL A 433 1.89 -69.71 36.33
CA VAL A 433 0.74 -69.23 37.11
C VAL A 433 1.13 -68.07 38.02
N TYR A 434 2.09 -68.26 38.93
CA TYR A 434 2.46 -67.21 39.89
C TYR A 434 3.11 -66.00 39.22
N MET A 435 4.13 -66.22 38.39
CA MET A 435 4.87 -65.14 37.77
C MET A 435 4.04 -64.31 36.77
N PRO A 436 3.18 -64.89 35.91
CA PRO A 436 2.31 -64.10 35.05
C PRO A 436 1.40 -63.13 35.82
N GLU A 437 0.87 -63.51 36.99
CA GLU A 437 0.10 -62.59 37.84
C GLU A 437 0.96 -61.46 38.42
N LYS A 438 2.25 -61.71 38.67
CA LYS A 438 3.20 -60.67 39.09
C LYS A 438 3.60 -59.77 37.93
N TYR A 439 3.78 -60.29 36.72
CA TYR A 439 4.07 -59.47 35.53
C TYR A 439 2.94 -58.48 35.23
N LYS A 440 1.67 -58.87 35.41
CA LYS A 440 0.52 -57.93 35.34
C LYS A 440 0.60 -56.77 36.34
N LEU A 441 1.26 -56.93 37.50
CA LEU A 441 1.49 -55.83 38.44
C LEU A 441 2.61 -54.91 37.92
N MET A 442 3.68 -55.49 37.39
CA MET A 442 4.80 -54.74 36.80
C MET A 442 4.37 -53.95 35.56
N ASP A 443 3.51 -54.52 34.71
CA ASP A 443 2.93 -53.82 33.55
C ASP A 443 2.11 -52.59 33.99
N ARG A 444 1.36 -52.72 35.10
CA ARG A 444 0.65 -51.58 35.69
C ARG A 444 1.62 -50.52 36.21
N ASN A 445 2.75 -50.92 36.79
CA ASN A 445 3.78 -49.98 37.21
C ASN A 445 4.37 -49.22 36.00
N LEU A 446 4.62 -49.91 34.88
CA LEU A 446 5.02 -49.27 33.62
C LEU A 446 4.01 -48.20 33.18
N GLU A 447 2.73 -48.54 33.11
CA GLU A 447 1.69 -47.58 32.70
C GLU A 447 1.61 -46.38 33.67
N ASN A 448 1.64 -46.63 34.98
CA ASN A 448 1.55 -45.60 36.01
C ASN A 448 2.73 -44.63 35.97
N LEU A 449 3.96 -45.14 35.88
CA LEU A 449 5.16 -44.30 35.83
C LEU A 449 5.20 -43.51 34.52
N THR A 450 4.92 -44.17 33.39
CA THR A 450 4.85 -43.51 32.08
C THR A 450 3.90 -42.32 32.12
N ALA A 451 2.67 -42.52 32.60
CA ALA A 451 1.66 -41.47 32.68
C ALA A 451 2.08 -40.32 33.63
N SER A 452 2.75 -40.63 34.74
CA SER A 452 3.21 -39.61 35.70
C SER A 452 4.34 -38.75 35.14
N VAL A 453 5.32 -39.37 34.47
CA VAL A 453 6.49 -38.68 33.92
C VAL A 453 6.12 -37.90 32.68
N ILE A 454 5.24 -38.42 31.82
CA ILE A 454 4.70 -37.66 30.67
C ILE A 454 3.96 -36.41 31.14
N ARG A 455 3.12 -36.49 32.18
CA ARG A 455 2.46 -35.29 32.74
C ARG A 455 3.45 -34.26 33.27
N SER A 456 4.53 -34.72 33.91
CA SER A 456 5.57 -33.83 34.44
C SER A 456 6.39 -33.19 33.32
N LEU A 457 6.70 -33.95 32.26
CA LEU A 457 7.35 -33.45 31.04
C LEU A 457 6.48 -32.39 30.35
N ASP A 458 5.20 -32.68 30.12
CA ASP A 458 4.27 -31.75 29.47
C ASP A 458 4.20 -30.42 30.25
N LYS A 459 4.06 -30.49 31.58
CA LYS A 459 4.04 -29.32 32.45
C LYS A 459 5.35 -28.53 32.42
N GLU A 460 6.49 -29.21 32.41
CA GLU A 460 7.80 -28.56 32.35
C GLU A 460 7.98 -27.80 31.04
N ILE A 461 7.58 -28.39 29.91
CA ILE A 461 7.65 -27.71 28.61
C ILE A 461 6.64 -26.56 28.53
N GLU A 462 5.45 -26.70 29.13
CA GLU A 462 4.50 -25.60 29.24
C GLU A 462 5.08 -24.42 30.01
N ASN A 463 5.76 -24.67 31.13
CA ASN A 463 6.44 -23.64 31.91
C ASN A 463 7.57 -22.99 31.11
N ILE A 464 8.44 -23.79 30.49
CA ILE A 464 9.56 -23.27 29.66
C ILE A 464 9.04 -22.37 28.54
N LEU A 465 7.96 -22.76 27.85
CA LEU A 465 7.39 -21.97 26.76
C LEU A 465 6.56 -20.76 27.26
N ALA A 466 6.13 -20.76 28.52
CA ALA A 466 5.45 -19.63 29.14
C ALA A 466 6.43 -18.63 29.79
N GLU A 467 7.60 -19.10 30.21
CA GLU A 467 8.63 -18.29 30.85
C GLU A 467 9.38 -17.43 29.84
N ARG A 468 9.28 -16.10 29.99
CA ARG A 468 9.91 -15.10 29.12
C ARG A 468 11.42 -15.29 28.89
N ASN A 469 12.15 -15.74 29.91
CA ASN A 469 13.60 -15.90 29.81
C ASN A 469 13.98 -17.12 28.94
N PHE A 470 13.03 -18.00 28.65
CA PHE A 470 13.21 -19.19 27.84
C PHE A 470 12.37 -19.08 26.55
N GLY A 471 13.02 -19.30 25.40
CA GLY A 471 12.37 -19.26 24.09
C GLY A 471 12.14 -20.65 23.51
N ALA A 472 11.53 -20.72 22.32
CA ALA A 472 11.39 -21.97 21.57
C ALA A 472 12.75 -22.66 21.36
N GLY A 473 13.84 -21.89 21.19
CA GLY A 473 15.20 -22.43 21.10
C GLY A 473 15.71 -23.07 22.39
N TYR A 474 15.27 -22.63 23.56
CA TYR A 474 15.61 -23.27 24.84
C TYR A 474 14.87 -24.60 25.00
N ALA A 475 13.57 -24.61 24.71
CA ALA A 475 12.74 -25.82 24.77
C ALA A 475 13.27 -26.93 23.86
N GLU A 476 13.70 -26.59 22.64
CA GLU A 476 14.32 -27.51 21.69
C GLU A 476 15.60 -28.15 22.27
N GLN A 477 16.51 -27.34 22.83
CA GLN A 477 17.75 -27.86 23.42
C GLN A 477 17.52 -28.66 24.70
N TYR A 478 16.53 -28.28 25.51
CA TYR A 478 16.13 -29.01 26.70
C TYR A 478 15.59 -30.40 26.34
N LEU A 479 14.65 -30.49 25.41
CA LEU A 479 14.09 -31.75 24.92
C LEU A 479 15.16 -32.65 24.29
N SER A 480 16.05 -32.06 23.48
CA SER A 480 17.18 -32.78 22.88
C SER A 480 18.12 -33.35 23.93
N SER A 481 18.51 -32.55 24.91
CA SER A 481 19.42 -32.97 25.99
C SER A 481 18.80 -34.04 26.89
N LEU A 482 17.50 -33.93 27.20
CA LEU A 482 16.75 -34.93 27.95
C LEU A 482 16.64 -36.24 27.17
N SER A 483 16.30 -36.19 25.88
CA SER A 483 16.24 -37.36 25.00
C SER A 483 17.56 -38.13 24.97
N ILE A 484 18.69 -37.42 24.87
CA ILE A 484 20.03 -38.02 24.90
C ILE A 484 20.29 -38.76 26.22
N ALA A 485 19.98 -38.13 27.36
CA ALA A 485 20.19 -38.74 28.66
C ALA A 485 19.33 -40.00 28.86
N LEU A 486 18.04 -39.95 28.53
CA LEU A 486 17.13 -41.08 28.71
C LEU A 486 17.44 -42.24 27.75
N LYS A 487 17.87 -41.95 26.51
CA LYS A 487 18.34 -42.98 25.57
C LYS A 487 19.58 -43.70 26.08
N ALA A 488 20.52 -42.99 26.72
CA ALA A 488 21.69 -43.61 27.33
C ALA A 488 21.31 -44.64 28.41
N TYR A 489 20.33 -44.33 29.28
CA TYR A 489 19.81 -45.28 30.26
C TYR A 489 19.11 -46.47 29.59
N SER A 490 18.29 -46.22 28.58
CA SER A 490 17.64 -47.27 27.80
C SER A 490 18.65 -48.24 27.16
N ASP A 491 19.69 -47.72 26.53
CA ASP A 491 20.72 -48.53 25.85
C ASP A 491 21.52 -49.36 26.85
N MET A 492 21.86 -48.77 28.00
CA MET A 492 22.53 -49.47 29.10
C MET A 492 21.69 -50.67 29.59
N LEU A 493 20.42 -50.45 29.93
CA LEU A 493 19.53 -51.50 30.41
C LEU A 493 19.25 -52.58 29.36
N SER A 494 19.16 -52.19 28.09
CA SER A 494 19.04 -53.15 26.97
C SER A 494 20.26 -54.06 26.87
N SER A 495 21.46 -53.50 27.01
CA SER A 495 22.71 -54.26 27.07
C SER A 495 22.76 -55.21 28.26
N GLU A 496 22.34 -54.75 29.45
CA GLU A 496 22.25 -55.60 30.63
C GLU A 496 21.27 -56.76 30.47
N ALA A 497 20.07 -56.50 29.95
CA ALA A 497 19.08 -57.53 29.68
C ALA A 497 19.64 -58.60 28.73
N GLN A 498 20.38 -58.18 27.70
CA GLN A 498 21.01 -59.11 26.77
C GLN A 498 22.09 -59.98 27.44
N LYS A 499 22.94 -59.38 28.29
CA LYS A 499 23.93 -60.15 29.07
C LYS A 499 23.26 -61.20 29.96
N ILE A 500 22.14 -60.86 30.59
CA ILE A 500 21.38 -61.78 31.43
C ILE A 500 20.74 -62.90 30.58
N ARG A 501 20.20 -62.59 29.39
CA ARG A 501 19.69 -63.61 28.44
C ARG A 501 20.77 -64.61 28.04
N ASP A 502 21.99 -64.14 27.79
CA ASP A 502 23.10 -65.00 27.40
C ASP A 502 23.52 -65.92 28.56
N GLN A 503 23.59 -65.39 29.79
CA GLN A 503 23.83 -66.19 31.00
C GLN A 503 22.73 -67.24 31.22
N LYS A 504 21.46 -66.83 31.05
CA LYS A 504 20.30 -67.71 31.14
C LYS A 504 20.36 -68.85 30.11
N LYS A 505 20.75 -68.55 28.87
CA LYS A 505 20.89 -69.56 27.81
C LYS A 505 21.92 -70.63 28.18
N GLN A 506 23.07 -70.24 28.73
CA GLN A 506 24.08 -71.18 29.20
C GLN A 506 23.57 -72.04 30.36
N LEU A 507 22.88 -71.42 31.32
CA LEU A 507 22.24 -72.14 32.42
C LEU A 507 21.23 -73.18 31.93
N MET A 508 20.38 -72.81 30.97
CA MET A 508 19.37 -73.72 30.41
C MET A 508 19.96 -74.93 29.70
N ILE A 509 21.12 -74.78 29.05
CA ILE A 509 21.86 -75.91 28.46
C ILE A 509 22.34 -76.84 29.58
N ALA A 510 22.91 -76.30 30.66
CA ALA A 510 23.38 -77.08 31.81
C ALA A 510 22.24 -77.87 32.50
N ILE A 511 21.07 -77.24 32.69
CA ILE A 511 19.88 -77.90 33.28
C ILE A 511 19.43 -79.08 32.40
N LYS A 512 19.30 -78.87 31.08
CA LYS A 512 18.77 -79.88 30.14
C LYS A 512 19.71 -81.04 29.87
N VAL A 513 20.99 -80.76 29.64
CA VAL A 513 21.94 -81.77 29.15
C VAL A 513 22.57 -82.54 30.32
N ASN A 514 22.95 -81.85 31.39
CA ASN A 514 23.75 -82.43 32.46
C ASN A 514 22.88 -82.83 33.65
N LYS A 515 22.08 -81.92 34.21
CA LYS A 515 21.44 -82.14 35.52
C LYS A 515 20.19 -83.02 35.47
N LEU A 516 19.31 -82.85 34.47
CA LEU A 516 18.16 -83.75 34.29
C LEU A 516 18.60 -85.19 33.95
N THR A 517 19.63 -85.33 33.12
CA THR A 517 20.23 -86.62 32.75
C THR A 517 20.90 -87.30 33.94
N GLU A 518 21.67 -86.55 34.74
CA GLU A 518 22.31 -87.03 35.97
C GLU A 518 21.29 -87.49 37.01
N LEU A 519 20.22 -86.70 37.23
CA LEU A 519 19.17 -87.06 38.19
C LEU A 519 18.44 -88.34 37.77
N MET A 520 18.07 -88.46 36.50
CA MET A 520 17.45 -89.68 35.96
C MET A 520 18.39 -90.90 36.08
N GLY A 521 19.67 -90.74 35.78
CA GLY A 521 20.69 -91.80 35.94
C GLY A 521 20.89 -92.24 37.40
N SER A 522 20.79 -91.30 38.34
CA SER A 522 20.88 -91.58 39.78
C SER A 522 19.72 -92.42 40.32
N PHE A 523 18.53 -92.31 39.70
CA PHE A 523 17.37 -93.15 40.05
C PHE A 523 17.53 -94.61 39.61
N PHE A 524 18.26 -94.89 38.53
CA PHE A 524 18.58 -96.27 38.12
C PHE A 524 19.61 -96.95 39.06
N SER A 525 20.34 -96.18 39.87
CA SER A 525 21.38 -96.64 40.81
C SER A 525 20.95 -96.56 42.28
N TYR A 526 19.64 -96.43 42.53
CA TYR A 526 18.97 -96.14 43.80
C TYR A 526 19.36 -97.03 45.00
N LEU A 527 19.74 -98.29 44.76
CA LEU A 527 20.07 -99.25 45.82
C LEU A 527 21.42 -98.99 46.51
N ILE A 528 22.30 -98.08 46.01
CA ILE A 528 23.68 -97.95 46.50
C ILE A 528 24.08 -96.51 46.93
N TYR A 529 23.42 -95.43 46.47
CA TYR A 529 23.85 -94.04 46.77
C TYR A 529 22.71 -93.02 47.01
N ARG A 530 22.12 -92.99 48.23
CA ARG A 530 21.06 -92.02 48.61
C ARG A 530 21.52 -90.56 48.65
N SER A 531 22.78 -90.30 49.01
CA SER A 531 23.35 -88.94 49.10
C SER A 531 23.48 -88.23 47.75
N LYS A 532 23.81 -88.98 46.69
CA LYS A 532 24.00 -88.47 45.31
C LYS A 532 22.69 -87.94 44.70
N ILE A 533 21.58 -88.61 45.01
CA ILE A 533 20.23 -88.21 44.57
C ILE A 533 19.82 -86.89 45.23
N THR A 534 20.05 -86.75 46.53
CA THR A 534 19.76 -85.51 47.29
C THR A 534 20.57 -84.34 46.74
N GLU A 535 21.88 -84.51 46.54
CA GLU A 535 22.76 -83.47 45.97
C GLU A 535 22.30 -83.01 44.58
N THR A 536 22.02 -83.96 43.68
CA THR A 536 21.63 -83.65 42.29
C THR A 536 20.24 -83.02 42.22
N ARG A 537 19.32 -83.39 43.13
CA ARG A 537 18.00 -82.78 43.29
C ARG A 537 18.12 -81.32 43.74
N ASP A 538 18.92 -81.07 44.77
CA ASP A 538 19.08 -79.73 45.36
C ASP A 538 19.67 -78.76 44.32
N ASP A 539 20.72 -79.19 43.61
CA ASP A 539 21.30 -78.48 42.47
C ASP A 539 20.24 -78.13 41.41
N LEU A 540 19.42 -79.11 41.01
CA LEU A 540 18.38 -78.90 40.00
C LEU A 540 17.36 -77.85 40.46
N ILE A 541 16.91 -77.90 41.71
CA ILE A 541 15.97 -76.94 42.29
C ILE A 541 16.56 -75.53 42.32
N TYR A 542 17.82 -75.39 42.75
CA TYR A 542 18.50 -74.09 42.80
C TYR A 542 18.68 -73.48 41.40
N GLU A 543 19.12 -74.27 40.43
CA GLU A 543 19.31 -73.80 39.05
C GLU A 543 17.98 -73.47 38.36
N MET A 544 16.90 -74.24 38.63
CA MET A 544 15.56 -73.92 38.14
C MET A 544 15.00 -72.63 38.79
N ALA A 545 15.24 -72.40 40.07
CA ALA A 545 14.88 -71.13 40.73
C ALA A 545 15.67 -69.94 40.15
N LYS A 546 16.96 -70.15 39.86
CA LYS A 546 17.83 -69.14 39.24
C LYS A 546 17.40 -68.79 37.81
N GLU A 547 16.90 -69.76 37.03
CA GLU A 547 16.34 -69.50 35.71
C GLU A 547 15.11 -68.57 35.77
N ILE A 548 14.22 -68.80 36.74
CA ILE A 548 13.06 -67.93 36.97
C ILE A 548 13.52 -66.54 37.39
N ASN A 549 14.56 -66.43 38.23
CA ASN A 549 15.12 -65.13 38.61
C ASN A 549 15.72 -64.38 37.42
N PHE A 550 16.35 -65.08 36.46
CA PHE A 550 16.77 -64.46 35.21
C PHE A 550 15.60 -63.94 34.39
N ASP A 551 14.50 -64.69 34.29
CA ASP A 551 13.28 -64.22 33.60
C ASP A 551 12.75 -62.92 34.20
N ILE A 552 12.74 -62.81 35.53
CA ILE A 552 12.28 -61.63 36.26
C ILE A 552 13.18 -60.41 35.96
N GLU A 553 14.50 -60.58 36.06
CA GLU A 553 15.46 -59.49 35.86
C GLU A 553 15.54 -59.02 34.40
N ILE A 554 15.32 -59.93 33.44
CA ILE A 554 15.15 -59.57 32.02
C ILE A 554 13.87 -58.76 31.84
N TYR A 555 12.74 -59.24 32.38
CA TYR A 555 11.44 -58.59 32.23
C TYR A 555 11.42 -57.16 32.81
N ILE A 556 11.99 -56.97 34.00
CA ILE A 556 12.10 -55.64 34.63
C ILE A 556 12.86 -54.66 33.73
N ARG A 557 13.97 -55.08 33.13
CA ARG A 557 14.78 -54.24 32.23
C ARG A 557 14.06 -53.97 30.92
N GLU A 558 13.35 -54.96 30.37
CA GLU A 558 12.51 -54.77 29.18
C GLU A 558 11.40 -53.73 29.44
N LEU A 559 10.76 -53.76 30.61
CA LEU A 559 9.77 -52.76 31.00
C LEU A 559 10.40 -51.37 31.17
N ALA A 560 11.58 -51.27 31.79
CA ALA A 560 12.29 -49.99 31.93
C ALA A 560 12.74 -49.42 30.57
N VAL A 561 13.24 -50.27 29.65
CA VAL A 561 13.54 -49.89 28.26
C VAL A 561 12.26 -49.41 27.55
N ALA A 562 11.16 -50.12 27.70
CA ALA A 562 9.87 -49.72 27.13
C ALA A 562 9.39 -48.36 27.70
N PHE A 563 9.58 -48.13 29.00
CA PHE A 563 9.31 -46.84 29.64
C PHE A 563 10.11 -45.69 29.01
N TYR A 564 11.44 -45.81 28.96
CA TYR A 564 12.29 -44.77 28.37
C TYR A 564 11.96 -44.53 26.89
N GLY A 565 11.67 -45.59 26.14
CA GLY A 565 11.20 -45.51 24.76
C GLY A 565 9.91 -44.68 24.63
N ARG A 566 8.90 -44.93 25.47
CA ARG A 566 7.63 -44.19 25.49
C ARG A 566 7.82 -42.72 25.85
N VAL A 567 8.66 -42.40 26.85
CA VAL A 567 8.95 -41.01 27.23
C VAL A 567 9.71 -40.29 26.11
N CYS A 568 10.70 -40.95 25.48
CA CYS A 568 11.41 -40.38 24.32
C CYS A 568 10.47 -40.12 23.14
N SER A 569 9.53 -41.02 22.85
CA SER A 569 8.53 -40.78 21.80
C SER A 569 7.65 -39.57 22.10
N ARG A 570 7.30 -39.32 23.37
CA ARG A 570 6.58 -38.11 23.76
C ARG A 570 7.46 -36.85 23.63
N ILE A 571 8.74 -36.93 23.99
CA ILE A 571 9.70 -35.84 23.79
C ILE A 571 9.76 -35.44 22.31
N ASP A 572 9.91 -36.43 21.42
CA ASP A 572 9.98 -36.21 19.97
C ASP A 572 8.66 -35.60 19.45
N GLU A 573 7.51 -36.08 19.93
CA GLU A 573 6.20 -35.49 19.58
C GLU A 573 6.09 -34.01 19.96
N ILE A 574 6.50 -33.64 21.18
CA ILE A 574 6.45 -32.24 21.66
C ILE A 574 7.42 -31.37 20.86
N ALA A 575 8.63 -31.87 20.60
CA ALA A 575 9.64 -31.16 19.83
C ALA A 575 9.12 -30.81 18.42
N ASP A 576 8.56 -31.81 17.71
CA ASP A 576 8.10 -31.65 16.34
C ASP A 576 6.78 -30.87 16.23
N LYS A 577 5.76 -31.26 17.00
CA LYS A 577 4.40 -30.72 16.83
C LYS A 577 4.21 -29.36 17.49
N LYS A 578 5.01 -29.00 18.50
CA LYS A 578 4.83 -27.75 19.25
C LYS A 578 6.02 -26.82 19.05
N VAL A 579 7.21 -27.23 19.47
CA VAL A 579 8.38 -26.34 19.52
C VAL A 579 8.86 -25.93 18.13
N LEU A 580 9.00 -26.88 17.21
CA LEU A 580 9.47 -26.60 15.85
C LEU A 580 8.49 -25.74 15.05
N GLN A 581 7.19 -25.95 15.22
CA GLN A 581 6.18 -25.14 14.53
C GLN A 581 6.22 -23.68 14.98
N ILE A 582 6.33 -23.43 16.28
CA ILE A 582 6.48 -22.08 16.85
C ILE A 582 7.74 -21.40 16.30
N LYS A 583 8.87 -22.11 16.31
CA LYS A 583 10.16 -21.61 15.81
C LYS A 583 10.06 -21.24 14.33
N ASN A 584 9.50 -22.12 13.49
CA ASN A 584 9.33 -21.86 12.06
C ASN A 584 8.41 -20.66 11.79
N PHE A 585 7.36 -20.49 12.59
CA PHE A 585 6.49 -19.32 12.51
C PHE A 585 7.26 -18.02 12.81
N LEU A 586 8.03 -17.98 13.90
CA LEU A 586 8.83 -16.81 14.27
C LEU A 586 9.88 -16.44 13.20
N ILE A 587 10.57 -17.43 12.63
CA ILE A 587 11.51 -17.22 11.50
C ILE A 587 10.77 -16.64 10.28
N SER A 588 9.55 -17.12 10.01
CA SER A 588 8.74 -16.59 8.91
C SER A 588 8.32 -15.13 9.13
N CYS A 589 8.00 -14.75 10.37
CA CYS A 589 7.72 -13.36 10.74
C CYS A 589 8.94 -12.47 10.52
N GLU A 590 10.10 -12.86 11.05
CA GLU A 590 11.36 -12.12 10.90
C GLU A 590 11.66 -11.82 9.43
N LYS A 591 11.62 -12.85 8.57
CA LYS A 591 11.89 -12.72 7.14
C LYS A 591 10.85 -11.85 6.40
N GLU A 592 9.57 -11.98 6.74
CA GLU A 592 8.50 -11.17 6.14
C GLU A 592 8.68 -9.69 6.51
N PHE A 593 8.98 -9.39 7.77
CA PHE A 593 9.19 -8.01 8.23
C PHE A 593 10.48 -7.38 7.70
N GLU A 594 11.57 -8.15 7.60
CA GLU A 594 12.81 -7.72 6.92
C GLU A 594 12.51 -7.35 5.44
N THR A 595 11.79 -8.23 4.73
CA THR A 595 11.38 -7.99 3.32
C THR A 595 10.52 -6.74 3.21
N ARG A 596 9.58 -6.55 4.15
CA ARG A 596 8.69 -5.39 4.19
C ARG A 596 9.46 -4.10 4.48
N ALA A 597 10.38 -4.12 5.45
CA ALA A 597 11.26 -2.99 5.77
C ALA A 597 12.09 -2.59 4.55
N PHE A 598 12.73 -3.56 3.89
CA PHE A 598 13.53 -3.31 2.68
C PHE A 598 12.73 -2.63 1.56
N LYS A 599 11.51 -3.12 1.27
CA LYS A 599 10.63 -2.53 0.25
C LYS A 599 10.20 -1.10 0.60
N LEU A 600 9.89 -0.83 1.86
CA LEU A 600 9.41 0.48 2.31
C LEU A 600 10.54 1.52 2.42
N LEU A 601 11.76 1.08 2.72
CA LEU A 601 12.97 1.92 2.75
C LEU A 601 13.50 2.26 1.35
N ASN A 602 13.28 1.37 0.38
CA ASN A 602 13.70 1.53 -1.02
C ASN A 602 12.50 1.55 -1.98
N PRO A 603 11.58 2.53 -1.88
CA PRO A 603 10.58 2.67 -2.92
C PRO A 603 11.35 2.96 -4.22
N ARG A 604 11.06 2.18 -5.28
CA ARG A 604 11.28 2.70 -6.64
C ARG A 604 10.58 4.05 -6.64
N ALA A 605 11.30 5.12 -6.92
CA ALA A 605 10.74 6.46 -6.94
C ALA A 605 9.47 6.41 -7.79
N GLU A 606 8.30 6.39 -7.14
CA GLU A 606 7.07 6.83 -7.79
C GLU A 606 7.44 8.22 -8.25
N ALA A 607 7.53 8.40 -9.58
CA ALA A 607 8.06 9.59 -10.20
C ALA A 607 7.45 10.79 -9.48
N ALA A 608 8.28 11.50 -8.70
CA ALA A 608 7.81 12.65 -7.93
C ALA A 608 7.11 13.53 -8.95
N ALA A 609 5.79 13.71 -8.80
CA ALA A 609 5.06 14.58 -9.71
C ALA A 609 5.80 15.92 -9.73
N ILE A 610 5.94 16.55 -10.89
CA ILE A 610 6.76 17.78 -11.05
C ILE A 610 6.37 18.85 -10.00
N THR A 611 5.12 18.82 -9.56
CA THR A 611 4.52 19.71 -8.56
C THR A 611 4.55 19.18 -7.12
N GLU A 612 4.89 17.92 -6.85
CA GLU A 612 4.89 17.32 -5.52
C GLU A 612 6.24 16.72 -5.14
N LYS A 613 6.88 17.32 -4.12
CA LYS A 613 8.17 16.89 -3.60
C LYS A 613 7.99 16.16 -2.28
N GLN A 614 8.32 14.87 -2.27
CA GLN A 614 8.35 14.11 -1.03
C GLN A 614 9.61 14.46 -0.23
N ILE A 615 9.45 14.75 1.07
CA ILE A 615 10.57 14.99 1.98
C ILE A 615 10.60 13.95 3.10
N LYS A 616 11.76 13.82 3.77
CA LYS A 616 11.96 12.95 4.94
C LYS A 616 11.59 11.48 4.69
N SER A 617 11.93 11.02 3.50
CA SER A 617 11.50 9.73 2.97
C SER A 617 12.66 8.76 2.77
N GLY A 618 13.91 9.24 2.84
CA GLY A 618 15.11 8.41 2.69
C GLY A 618 15.36 7.51 3.90
N ALA A 619 16.11 6.42 3.69
CA ALA A 619 16.45 5.48 4.75
C ALA A 619 17.15 6.14 5.97
N ALA A 620 17.96 7.17 5.73
CA ALA A 620 18.62 7.92 6.80
C ALA A 620 17.63 8.73 7.66
N ASP A 621 16.62 9.36 7.05
CA ASP A 621 15.59 10.08 7.78
C ASP A 621 14.70 9.12 8.56
N ILE A 622 14.29 8.00 7.93
CA ILE A 622 13.50 6.96 8.59
C ILE A 622 14.24 6.38 9.80
N LYS A 623 15.56 6.16 9.69
CA LYS A 623 16.39 5.69 10.81
C LYS A 623 16.36 6.67 11.99
N LYS A 624 16.53 7.97 11.73
CA LYS A 624 16.45 9.00 12.79
C LYS A 624 15.08 9.02 13.48
N ILE A 625 14.01 8.89 12.70
CA ILE A 625 12.64 8.83 13.23
C ILE A 625 12.44 7.55 14.05
N TYR A 626 12.92 6.40 13.55
CA TYR A 626 12.89 5.14 14.28
C TYR A 626 13.60 5.26 15.63
N GLU A 627 14.83 5.77 15.66
CA GLU A 627 15.60 5.96 16.91
C GLU A 627 14.92 6.89 17.91
N LYS A 628 14.14 7.87 17.45
CA LYS A 628 13.40 8.82 18.29
C LYS A 628 12.20 8.19 18.99
N TYR A 629 11.51 7.25 18.32
CA TYR A 629 10.23 6.70 18.80
C TYR A 629 10.29 5.21 19.16
N CYS A 630 11.37 4.50 18.83
CA CYS A 630 11.49 3.10 19.16
C CYS A 630 11.52 2.89 20.69
N PRO A 631 10.90 1.81 21.17
CA PRO A 631 10.96 1.48 22.58
C PRO A 631 12.38 1.13 23.01
N GLN A 632 12.80 1.61 24.18
CA GLN A 632 14.17 1.43 24.69
C GLN A 632 14.46 -0.01 25.16
N ASN A 633 13.43 -0.76 25.57
CA ASN A 633 13.57 -2.12 26.10
C ASN A 633 12.67 -3.10 25.36
N ILE A 634 13.21 -3.75 24.34
CA ILE A 634 12.48 -4.72 23.52
C ILE A 634 11.96 -5.91 24.33
N ASP A 635 12.67 -6.32 25.38
CA ASP A 635 12.23 -7.45 26.19
C ASP A 635 10.97 -7.08 27.01
N GLU A 636 10.82 -5.83 27.46
CA GLU A 636 9.59 -5.35 28.15
C GLU A 636 8.41 -5.33 27.17
N VAL A 637 8.65 -4.85 25.95
CA VAL A 637 7.67 -4.81 24.85
C VAL A 637 7.14 -6.21 24.54
N ILE A 638 8.04 -7.21 24.43
CA ILE A 638 7.66 -8.62 24.25
C ILE A 638 6.82 -9.12 25.43
N SER A 639 7.18 -8.78 26.67
CA SER A 639 6.45 -9.24 27.85
C SER A 639 5.02 -8.73 27.85
N ARG A 640 4.83 -7.45 27.51
CA ARG A 640 3.51 -6.83 27.43
C ARG A 640 2.68 -7.44 26.30
N PHE A 641 3.28 -7.71 25.14
CA PHE A 641 2.60 -8.41 24.05
C PHE A 641 2.10 -9.81 24.44
N LEU A 642 2.91 -10.58 25.16
CA LEU A 642 2.51 -11.91 25.65
C LEU A 642 1.42 -11.82 26.72
N ALA A 643 1.48 -10.82 27.61
CA ALA A 643 0.51 -10.66 28.69
C ALA A 643 -0.85 -10.12 28.24
N GLU A 644 -0.86 -9.16 27.30
CA GLU A 644 -2.05 -8.36 26.99
C GLU A 644 -2.68 -8.70 25.63
N ILE A 645 -1.93 -9.28 24.69
CA ILE A 645 -2.36 -9.41 23.29
C ILE A 645 -2.42 -10.88 22.84
N SER A 646 -1.30 -11.59 22.89
CA SER A 646 -1.19 -12.91 22.25
C SER A 646 -1.34 -14.09 23.21
N GLY A 647 -1.21 -13.86 24.51
CA GLY A 647 -1.00 -14.92 25.49
C GLY A 647 0.43 -15.49 25.43
N PRO A 648 0.79 -16.38 26.37
CA PRO A 648 2.08 -17.07 26.35
C PRO A 648 2.24 -17.90 25.08
N VAL A 649 3.49 -18.09 24.63
CA VAL A 649 3.80 -18.74 23.34
C VAL A 649 3.22 -20.15 23.23
N ASN A 650 3.09 -20.85 24.36
CA ASN A 650 2.49 -22.19 24.43
C ASN A 650 0.98 -22.24 24.11
N SER A 651 0.29 -21.10 24.14
CA SER A 651 -1.14 -20.95 23.85
C SER A 651 -1.43 -20.51 22.42
N TRP A 652 -0.40 -20.19 21.63
CA TRP A 652 -0.57 -19.69 20.27
C TRP A 652 -1.19 -20.74 19.36
N ASN A 653 -2.29 -20.37 18.70
CA ASN A 653 -2.94 -21.20 17.70
C ASN A 653 -2.35 -20.91 16.31
N LEU A 654 -1.37 -21.73 15.89
CA LEU A 654 -0.67 -21.55 14.61
C LEU A 654 -1.54 -21.83 13.36
N SER A 655 -2.75 -22.40 13.52
CA SER A 655 -3.73 -22.41 12.41
C SER A 655 -4.19 -21.01 12.01
N LYS A 656 -4.02 -20.02 12.90
CA LYS A 656 -4.34 -18.60 12.71
C LYS A 656 -3.08 -17.72 12.63
N LYS A 657 -1.99 -18.26 12.07
CA LYS A 657 -0.69 -17.58 11.99
C LYS A 657 -0.73 -16.18 11.35
N GLU A 658 -1.60 -15.95 10.38
CA GLU A 658 -1.77 -14.64 9.72
C GLU A 658 -2.38 -13.60 10.66
N GLU A 659 -3.36 -13.99 11.48
CA GLU A 659 -3.99 -13.14 12.50
C GLU A 659 -2.95 -12.72 13.55
N LEU A 660 -2.16 -13.68 14.04
CA LEU A 660 -1.10 -13.44 15.01
C LEU A 660 0.02 -12.54 14.45
N MET A 661 0.41 -12.74 13.19
CA MET A 661 1.39 -11.88 12.52
C MET A 661 0.87 -10.44 12.36
N SER A 662 -0.42 -10.27 12.02
CA SER A 662 -1.05 -8.94 11.97
C SER A 662 -1.06 -8.27 13.34
N GLN A 663 -1.45 -9.00 14.40
CA GLN A 663 -1.44 -8.49 15.77
C GLN A 663 -0.04 -8.03 16.21
N LEU A 664 1.00 -8.80 15.90
CA LEU A 664 2.40 -8.44 16.16
C LEU A 664 2.77 -7.14 15.43
N PHE A 665 2.46 -7.05 14.13
CA PHE A 665 2.77 -5.87 13.34
C PHE A 665 2.02 -4.62 13.83
N ASP A 666 0.73 -4.74 14.12
CA ASP A 666 -0.09 -3.63 14.62
C ASP A 666 0.36 -3.17 16.00
N TYR A 667 0.78 -4.11 16.86
CA TYR A 667 1.41 -3.80 18.14
C TYR A 667 2.70 -3.00 17.95
N CYS A 668 3.61 -3.46 17.09
CA CYS A 668 4.85 -2.73 16.78
C CYS A 668 4.56 -1.36 16.16
N ARG A 669 3.54 -1.26 15.30
CA ARG A 669 3.11 -0.02 14.65
C ARG A 669 2.54 1.00 15.64
N SER A 670 1.97 0.55 16.76
CA SER A 670 1.38 1.44 17.78
C SER A 670 2.41 2.37 18.46
N PHE A 671 3.65 1.92 18.62
CA PHE A 671 4.75 2.72 19.19
C PHE A 671 5.09 3.96 18.32
N PHE A 672 4.77 3.90 17.03
CA PHE A 672 5.01 4.96 16.07
C PHE A 672 3.74 5.80 15.79
N SER A 673 2.72 5.72 16.65
CA SER A 673 1.53 6.60 16.59
C SER A 673 1.83 8.10 16.68
N PRO A 674 2.86 8.59 17.41
CA PRO A 674 3.19 10.02 17.41
C PRO A 674 3.56 10.60 16.03
N ILE A 675 3.91 9.74 15.05
CA ILE A 675 4.20 10.16 13.67
C ILE A 675 2.94 10.75 13.00
N ASP A 676 1.75 10.29 13.39
CA ASP A 676 0.49 10.81 12.84
C ASP A 676 0.28 12.29 13.21
N GLU A 677 0.89 12.76 14.31
CA GLU A 677 0.81 14.14 14.80
C GLU A 677 2.02 15.01 14.37
N LEU A 678 3.06 14.41 13.78
CA LEU A 678 4.22 15.17 13.30
C LEU A 678 3.81 16.12 12.19
N SER A 679 4.08 17.42 12.37
CA SER A 679 3.93 18.38 11.29
C SER A 679 5.19 18.43 10.43
N ILE A 680 4.99 18.59 9.13
CA ILE A 680 6.05 18.77 8.13
C ILE A 680 6.92 19.98 8.47
N MET A 681 6.33 21.05 9.02
CA MET A 681 7.07 22.22 9.49
C MET A 681 7.98 21.92 10.65
N ARG A 682 7.51 21.13 11.63
CA ARG A 682 8.36 20.72 12.75
C ARG A 682 9.54 19.89 12.24
N LEU A 683 9.31 18.99 11.28
CA LEU A 683 10.38 18.18 10.68
C LEU A 683 11.48 19.03 10.01
N ILE A 684 11.11 20.03 9.22
CA ILE A 684 12.08 20.88 8.52
C ILE A 684 12.67 21.99 9.41
N THR A 685 12.01 22.31 10.53
CA THR A 685 12.56 23.27 11.52
C THR A 685 13.54 22.58 12.47
N GLU A 686 13.24 21.35 12.92
CA GLU A 686 14.11 20.57 13.81
C GLU A 686 15.50 20.30 13.22
N ASP A 687 15.62 20.20 11.89
CA ASP A 687 16.89 19.96 11.20
C ASP A 687 17.47 21.18 10.46
N GLY A 688 16.81 22.34 10.57
CA GLY A 688 17.24 23.59 9.96
C GLY A 688 17.02 23.71 8.44
N SER A 689 16.35 22.76 7.80
CA SER A 689 16.08 22.78 6.34
C SER A 689 14.92 23.67 5.91
N ALA A 690 14.18 24.27 6.85
CA ALA A 690 13.01 25.11 6.57
C ALA A 690 13.26 26.24 5.54
N PRO A 691 14.34 27.04 5.59
CA PRO A 691 14.58 28.10 4.61
C PRO A 691 14.69 27.54 3.19
N ASP A 692 15.53 26.51 3.00
CA ASP A 692 15.79 25.91 1.69
C ASP A 692 14.52 25.27 1.09
N VAL A 693 13.72 24.61 1.93
CA VAL A 693 12.46 23.99 1.52
C VAL A 693 11.44 25.06 1.10
N ILE A 694 11.31 26.16 1.85
CA ILE A 694 10.38 27.26 1.53
C ILE A 694 10.82 27.97 0.24
N ASP A 695 12.10 28.27 0.09
CA ASP A 695 12.64 28.92 -1.11
C ASP A 695 12.46 28.06 -2.36
N ASP A 696 12.77 26.76 -2.27
CA ASP A 696 12.57 25.83 -3.36
C ASP A 696 11.09 25.68 -3.74
N LEU A 697 10.19 25.64 -2.75
CA LEU A 697 8.75 25.61 -2.94
C LEU A 697 8.24 26.86 -3.66
N MET A 698 8.65 28.05 -3.21
CA MET A 698 8.27 29.34 -3.82
C MET A 698 8.79 29.48 -5.26
N ARG A 699 10.04 29.06 -5.50
CA ARG A 699 10.66 29.05 -6.82
C ARG A 699 9.97 28.05 -7.76
N SER A 700 9.62 26.87 -7.25
CA SER A 700 8.95 25.81 -8.02
C SER A 700 7.49 26.15 -8.34
N ALA A 701 6.83 26.94 -7.49
CA ALA A 701 5.47 27.42 -7.71
C ALA A 701 5.39 28.63 -8.65
N ALA A 702 6.47 29.02 -9.32
CA ALA A 702 6.48 30.16 -10.24
C ALA A 702 5.44 29.99 -11.37
N PRO A 703 4.76 31.07 -11.79
CA PRO A 703 3.76 31.02 -12.86
C PRO A 703 4.28 30.38 -14.15
N LEU A 704 3.43 29.62 -14.82
CA LEU A 704 3.71 28.82 -16.01
C LEU A 704 3.80 29.66 -17.29
N TRP A 705 4.66 30.66 -17.29
CA TRP A 705 5.08 31.41 -18.48
C TRP A 705 6.40 32.12 -18.21
N SER A 706 7.02 32.68 -19.24
CA SER A 706 8.07 33.69 -19.07
C SER A 706 7.58 35.02 -19.63
N TYR A 707 7.98 36.13 -19.00
CA TYR A 707 7.69 37.47 -19.49
C TYR A 707 8.92 38.38 -19.41
N SER A 708 8.99 39.35 -20.31
CA SER A 708 10.03 40.38 -20.36
C SER A 708 9.45 41.73 -19.96
N THR A 709 10.13 42.44 -19.07
CA THR A 709 9.81 43.83 -18.72
C THR A 709 10.52 44.85 -19.61
N VAL A 710 11.41 44.41 -20.51
CA VAL A 710 12.25 45.29 -21.33
C VAL A 710 11.41 46.18 -22.26
N GLU A 711 10.32 45.64 -22.81
CA GLU A 711 9.42 46.35 -23.73
C GLU A 711 8.28 47.09 -22.98
N MET A 712 8.25 47.04 -21.65
CA MET A 712 7.23 47.71 -20.85
C MET A 712 7.67 49.12 -20.42
N PRO A 713 6.72 50.05 -20.20
CA PRO A 713 7.04 51.34 -19.59
C PRO A 713 7.72 51.17 -18.23
N SER A 714 8.75 51.99 -17.96
CA SER A 714 9.46 51.98 -16.69
C SER A 714 8.50 52.19 -15.50
N GLY A 715 8.65 51.38 -14.45
CA GLY A 715 7.78 51.42 -13.27
C GLY A 715 6.46 50.65 -13.39
N THR A 716 6.22 49.92 -14.49
CA THR A 716 5.05 49.03 -14.62
C THR A 716 5.06 47.97 -13.50
N GLN A 717 4.08 48.02 -12.60
CA GLN A 717 3.92 47.04 -11.54
C GLN A 717 2.99 45.92 -11.99
N ILE A 718 3.50 44.68 -11.97
CA ILE A 718 2.69 43.49 -12.25
C ILE A 718 2.32 42.85 -10.91
N ASP A 719 1.01 42.65 -10.69
CA ASP A 719 0.52 42.09 -9.45
C ASP A 719 0.86 40.59 -9.36
N GLU A 720 1.45 40.20 -8.22
CA GLU A 720 1.59 38.81 -7.80
C GLU A 720 0.66 38.52 -6.65
N ILE A 721 0.04 37.34 -6.65
CA ILE A 721 -0.66 36.80 -5.49
C ILE A 721 -0.09 35.42 -5.21
N ALA A 722 0.40 35.20 -4.00
CA ALA A 722 0.82 33.88 -3.54
C ALA A 722 -0.25 33.33 -2.59
N VAL A 723 -0.74 32.13 -2.84
CA VAL A 723 -1.67 31.43 -1.97
C VAL A 723 -0.94 30.26 -1.33
N VAL A 724 -0.82 30.30 -0.01
CA VAL A 724 -0.01 29.36 0.76
C VAL A 724 -0.91 28.53 1.66
N SER A 725 -1.10 27.26 1.31
CA SER A 725 -1.87 26.28 2.08
C SER A 725 -0.98 25.63 3.12
N ILE A 726 -1.18 26.01 4.38
CA ILE A 726 -0.38 25.62 5.53
C ILE A 726 -1.25 25.49 6.77
N THR A 727 -0.79 24.72 7.76
CA THR A 727 -1.38 24.73 9.10
C THR A 727 -1.04 26.04 9.83
N GLU A 728 -1.77 26.38 10.88
CA GLU A 728 -1.52 27.63 11.63
C GLU A 728 -0.12 27.63 12.29
N GLU A 729 0.42 26.45 12.64
CA GLU A 729 1.77 26.30 13.19
C GLU A 729 2.85 26.82 12.21
N CYS A 730 2.66 26.58 10.91
CA CYS A 730 3.60 26.98 9.87
C CYS A 730 3.68 28.50 9.66
N ARG A 731 2.64 29.23 10.06
CA ARG A 731 2.41 30.61 9.62
C ARG A 731 3.53 31.56 10.02
N GLY A 732 4.06 31.41 11.24
CA GLY A 732 5.13 32.26 11.75
C GLY A 732 6.38 32.22 10.87
N GLU A 733 6.80 31.04 10.43
CA GLU A 733 7.95 30.88 9.54
C GLU A 733 7.67 31.46 8.17
N PHE A 734 6.57 31.07 7.51
CA PHE A 734 6.24 31.62 6.19
C PHE A 734 6.10 33.14 6.20
N VAL A 735 5.54 33.75 7.26
CA VAL A 735 5.48 35.21 7.38
C VAL A 735 6.86 35.83 7.46
N LYS A 736 7.85 35.21 8.13
CA LYS A 736 9.24 35.72 8.15
C LYS A 736 9.84 35.74 6.75
N TYR A 737 9.65 34.67 5.97
CA TYR A 737 10.21 34.53 4.62
C TYR A 737 9.44 35.34 3.55
N LEU A 738 8.14 35.53 3.73
CA LEU A 738 7.28 36.27 2.79
C LEU A 738 7.13 37.76 3.11
N ARG A 739 7.92 38.31 4.06
CA ARG A 739 7.86 39.71 4.52
C ARG A 739 7.92 40.75 3.40
N ASP A 740 8.59 40.44 2.29
CA ASP A 740 8.73 41.33 1.14
C ASP A 740 7.58 41.22 0.12
N GLN A 741 6.70 40.22 0.27
CA GLN A 741 5.53 40.02 -0.59
C GLN A 741 4.23 40.37 0.14
N ASN A 742 3.84 41.65 0.06
CA ASN A 742 2.59 42.22 0.63
C ASN A 742 1.26 41.62 0.11
N LYS A 743 1.27 40.47 -0.59
CA LYS A 743 0.09 39.85 -1.24
C LYS A 743 -0.02 38.33 -1.00
N ALA A 744 0.66 37.79 0.00
CA ALA A 744 0.51 36.40 0.39
C ALA A 744 -0.84 36.17 1.12
N VAL A 745 -1.61 35.20 0.62
CA VAL A 745 -2.87 34.73 1.19
C VAL A 745 -2.63 33.39 1.85
N PHE A 746 -2.60 33.37 3.18
CA PHE A 746 -2.50 32.13 3.94
C PHE A 746 -3.84 31.41 3.97
N ASN A 747 -3.83 30.13 3.65
CA ASN A 747 -4.98 29.24 3.68
C ASN A 747 -4.76 28.17 4.76
N PRO A 748 -5.57 28.14 5.83
CA PRO A 748 -5.47 27.11 6.84
C PRO A 748 -5.76 25.73 6.23
N SER A 749 -4.76 24.85 6.22
CA SER A 749 -4.94 23.42 5.99
C SER A 749 -4.86 22.68 7.32
N ILE A 750 -5.51 21.52 7.36
CA ILE A 750 -5.43 20.57 8.48
C ILE A 750 -4.50 19.39 8.17
N ASP A 751 -3.99 19.33 6.93
CA ASP A 751 -3.01 18.34 6.53
C ASP A 751 -1.64 18.75 7.08
N ASN A 752 -1.30 18.22 8.26
CA ASN A 752 -0.01 18.47 8.90
C ASN A 752 1.16 17.87 8.11
N HIS A 753 0.90 17.04 7.10
CA HIS A 753 1.91 16.35 6.31
C HIS A 753 2.13 17.01 4.95
N ARG A 754 1.50 18.14 4.65
CA ARG A 754 1.61 18.80 3.35
C ARG A 754 1.68 20.32 3.45
N ILE A 755 2.47 20.92 2.59
CA ILE A 755 2.45 22.36 2.32
C ILE A 755 2.31 22.55 0.82
N SER A 756 1.39 23.41 0.39
CA SER A 756 1.22 23.77 -1.02
C SER A 756 1.30 25.28 -1.20
N VAL A 757 1.98 25.70 -2.26
CA VAL A 757 2.06 27.10 -2.68
C VAL A 757 1.56 27.18 -4.11
N MET A 758 0.63 28.10 -4.33
CA MET A 758 0.24 28.55 -5.66
C MET A 758 0.66 30.00 -5.83
N ARG A 759 1.20 30.36 -6.99
CA ARG A 759 1.49 31.77 -7.31
C ARG A 759 0.75 32.15 -8.56
N PHE A 760 0.17 33.34 -8.56
CA PHE A 760 -0.60 33.90 -9.65
C PHE A 760 0.01 35.22 -10.09
N ARG A 761 0.04 35.44 -11.39
CA ARG A 761 0.47 36.68 -12.03
C ARG A 761 -0.66 37.18 -12.90
N HIS A 762 -1.02 38.46 -12.76
CA HIS A 762 -2.19 39.04 -13.42
C HIS A 762 -1.85 40.28 -14.25
N ALA A 763 -2.73 40.60 -15.20
CA ALA A 763 -2.71 41.82 -16.00
C ALA A 763 -1.42 42.02 -16.82
N LEU A 764 -0.96 40.96 -17.48
CA LEU A 764 0.11 41.04 -18.48
C LEU A 764 -0.49 41.22 -19.89
N PRO A 765 0.16 41.99 -20.79
CA PRO A 765 -0.15 42.03 -22.21
C PRO A 765 0.63 40.97 -23.00
N LEU A 766 0.13 40.55 -24.17
CA LEU A 766 0.76 39.45 -24.93
C LEU A 766 2.17 39.77 -25.43
N PHE A 767 2.47 41.02 -25.80
CA PHE A 767 3.81 41.39 -26.27
C PHE A 767 4.89 41.16 -25.21
N ALA A 768 4.51 41.10 -23.92
CA ALA A 768 5.43 40.81 -22.85
C ALA A 768 5.96 39.38 -22.87
N LEU A 769 5.27 38.45 -23.53
CA LEU A 769 5.62 37.04 -23.56
C LEU A 769 6.64 36.78 -24.68
N PRO A 770 7.91 36.44 -24.38
CA PRO A 770 8.96 36.32 -25.41
C PRO A 770 8.63 35.28 -26.48
N ALA A 771 7.96 34.20 -26.12
CA ALA A 771 7.55 33.13 -27.04
C ALA A 771 6.61 33.65 -28.15
N VAL A 772 5.76 34.65 -27.87
CA VAL A 772 4.84 35.22 -28.85
C VAL A 772 5.61 35.85 -30.02
N LYS A 773 6.66 36.60 -29.72
CA LYS A 773 7.50 37.26 -30.72
C LYS A 773 8.52 36.31 -31.36
N ARG A 774 9.17 35.47 -30.54
CA ARG A 774 10.29 34.61 -30.96
C ARG A 774 9.85 33.38 -31.74
N ASP A 775 8.78 32.72 -31.29
CA ASP A 775 8.41 31.38 -31.77
C ASP A 775 7.11 31.43 -32.59
N LEU A 776 6.07 32.07 -32.04
CA LEU A 776 4.73 32.03 -32.62
C LEU A 776 4.57 32.92 -33.87
N LYS A 777 5.08 34.16 -33.83
CA LYS A 777 4.97 35.10 -34.96
C LYS A 777 5.64 34.58 -36.24
N PRO A 778 6.90 34.10 -36.22
CA PRO A 778 7.54 33.58 -37.43
C PRO A 778 6.77 32.40 -38.05
N ALA A 779 6.25 31.50 -37.21
CA ALA A 779 5.43 30.39 -37.64
C ALA A 779 4.13 30.87 -38.31
N TYR A 780 3.46 31.86 -37.72
CA TYR A 780 2.27 32.47 -38.30
C TYR A 780 2.52 33.07 -39.69
N GLU A 781 3.58 33.86 -39.85
CA GLU A 781 3.90 34.48 -41.15
C GLU A 781 4.25 33.42 -42.21
N MET A 782 4.93 32.35 -41.82
CA MET A 782 5.26 31.23 -42.71
C MET A 782 4.00 30.56 -43.29
N PHE A 783 3.02 30.23 -42.44
CA PHE A 783 1.77 29.59 -42.87
C PHE A 783 0.78 30.56 -43.53
N LYS A 784 0.82 31.85 -43.18
CA LYS A 784 0.00 32.90 -43.80
C LYS A 784 0.38 33.12 -45.26
N THR A 785 1.69 33.20 -45.54
CA THR A 785 2.23 33.55 -46.86
C THR A 785 2.49 32.34 -47.76
N GLY A 786 2.57 31.13 -47.20
CA GLY A 786 2.96 29.93 -47.95
C GLY A 786 4.42 29.99 -48.41
N ALA A 787 5.29 30.68 -47.67
CA ALA A 787 6.65 31.04 -48.08
C ALA A 787 7.62 29.86 -48.30
N SER A 788 7.20 28.62 -48.05
CA SER A 788 8.02 27.41 -48.25
C SER A 788 7.27 26.39 -49.11
N PRO A 789 7.92 25.73 -50.10
CA PRO A 789 7.31 24.68 -50.93
C PRO A 789 6.72 23.52 -50.13
N ASN A 790 7.24 23.29 -48.91
CA ASN A 790 6.83 22.20 -48.03
C ASN A 790 5.81 22.64 -46.96
N THR A 791 5.35 23.90 -47.00
CA THR A 791 4.39 24.44 -46.03
C THR A 791 3.13 24.89 -46.75
N PRO A 792 2.10 24.02 -46.86
CA PRO A 792 0.86 24.41 -47.51
C PRO A 792 0.18 25.54 -46.73
N GLN A 793 -0.32 26.54 -47.44
CA GLN A 793 -1.16 27.57 -46.86
C GLN A 793 -2.38 26.91 -46.21
N LYS A 794 -2.70 27.29 -44.97
CA LYS A 794 -3.87 26.80 -44.24
C LYS A 794 -4.67 27.96 -43.64
N PRO A 795 -5.99 27.84 -43.46
CA PRO A 795 -6.76 28.85 -42.77
C PRO A 795 -6.39 28.84 -41.28
N LEU A 796 -5.77 29.94 -40.83
CA LEU A 796 -5.31 30.12 -39.46
C LEU A 796 -6.40 30.71 -38.54
N HIS A 797 -7.27 31.54 -39.12
CA HIS A 797 -8.29 32.27 -38.38
C HIS A 797 -9.64 31.57 -38.39
N ILE A 798 -10.41 31.75 -37.31
CA ILE A 798 -11.78 31.21 -37.22
C ILE A 798 -12.81 31.98 -38.04
N ASP A 799 -12.42 33.15 -38.57
CA ASP A 799 -13.20 34.01 -39.44
C ASP A 799 -12.20 34.67 -40.41
N GLU A 800 -12.47 34.65 -41.72
CA GLU A 800 -11.58 35.22 -42.73
C GLU A 800 -11.30 36.71 -42.47
N LYS A 801 -12.26 37.46 -41.91
CA LYS A 801 -12.09 38.89 -41.61
C LYS A 801 -11.03 39.16 -40.54
N TYR A 802 -10.62 38.14 -39.78
CA TYR A 802 -9.62 38.30 -38.72
C TYR A 802 -8.17 38.29 -39.24
N LEU A 803 -7.97 38.04 -40.53
CA LEU A 803 -6.65 38.15 -41.17
C LEU A 803 -6.04 39.55 -41.00
N ASP A 804 -6.89 40.58 -41.03
CA ASP A 804 -6.53 42.00 -40.95
C ASP A 804 -6.50 42.55 -39.52
N LEU A 805 -6.66 41.69 -38.49
CA LEU A 805 -6.56 42.15 -37.10
C LEU A 805 -5.19 42.76 -36.81
N PRO A 806 -5.13 43.78 -35.92
CA PRO A 806 -3.88 44.34 -35.44
C PRO A 806 -2.94 43.25 -34.90
N ASP A 807 -1.64 43.50 -35.01
CA ASP A 807 -0.64 42.59 -34.46
C ASP A 807 -0.69 42.59 -32.92
N VAL A 808 -0.28 41.50 -32.27
CA VAL A 808 -0.25 41.40 -30.79
C VAL A 808 1.08 41.87 -30.20
N ILE A 809 2.13 41.90 -31.01
CA ILE A 809 3.43 42.47 -30.62
C ILE A 809 3.47 43.99 -30.87
N LEU A 810 4.44 44.66 -30.24
CA LEU A 810 4.75 46.05 -30.56
C LEU A 810 5.47 46.14 -31.90
N SER A 811 5.16 47.20 -32.65
CA SER A 811 5.71 47.50 -33.98
C SER A 811 7.19 47.82 -33.97
#